data_AF-A0A7G2S8F0-F1
#
_entry.id   AF-A0A7G2S8F0-F1
#
_cell.length_a   1.000
_cell.length_b   1.000
_cell.length_c   1.000
_cell.angle_alpha   90.00
_cell.angle_beta   90.00
_cell.angle_gamma   90.00
#
_symmetry.space_group_name_H-M   'P 1'
#
loop_
_entity.id
_entity.type
_entity.pdbx_description
1 polymer ?
#
loop_
_entity_poly.entity_id
_entity_poly.type
_entity_poly.pdbx_seq_one_letter_code
_entity_poly.pdbx_strand_id
1 'polypeptide(L)'
;MMKKQYASIASLALLVTACGGGGSSDSVSQTPGSTPQSPTPNQPVPPPDMSVDCQRESWVAGTTELCDGTLIYRDYVYDDYGADTGLVGLSPLTVMNLLSRGGGVFNPIANTPGLLSPTAGDQRYPAGMENTADLVSLALALDGDELSVRFELNTLYGSDDSLAVIAIDTDNDSSTGGGVWSGLGIRSDGWDEIYTFAEGDPINNIIAGRIPAPETEQWRIQAVVAQHDGTVMNVAFRGPDESARAASIPEQILPDAGNFWEDKQSQALGNGDISVFGEVVSRSDLENRITRPAEPVTGFQQRVYTSQYTLPPGEGVSLRGVPGRQGDTGLPCDQYFHYLGKYQPYGFYVPEQDGPHELQLVLHGCEANHASQINQSNFQTSFADANNRILAAPLGRGPRGFYTGLSERDVLDVRADVEEHYPIDSRKVLVSGYSMGGYGTLRMAALYPQDYAAGVNWVGFTGSLLNLPLERTLLDSLTDLTGIELLDAPLSAFQELQQEFSIGAEDNVLDYLGNLEHIPVANAYSAADEIVHVTTALALQEKYVAGNSDYVFYLHLPAEHLTYILLDEWQKMANYSANRVAVSRPSTVSYYYDPAQAYPEYAIDHNRAYWVSNILNRSTEPSQISLQSDGCGTPQMDRQFTSGAGTYPIPWVSTQRTLSSDSLLPGGNTLTGSLENIHHMTIDVTDSCLSGAINLDIDSDGSSTLAFSDGREVDLVQGRNQLFVNPL
;
A
#
# COMPACT_ATOMS: atom_id res chain seq x y z
N MET A 1 41.24 20.63 37.56
CA MET A 1 40.54 21.86 38.01
C MET A 1 39.35 22.05 37.08
N MET A 2 38.19 22.37 37.68
CA MET A 2 36.86 22.61 37.09
C MET A 2 36.09 21.42 36.48
N LYS A 3 35.09 20.99 37.27
CA LYS A 3 33.94 20.12 36.95
C LYS A 3 32.81 20.95 36.31
N LYS A 4 32.01 20.34 35.42
CA LYS A 4 30.58 20.61 35.18
C LYS A 4 29.92 19.26 34.85
N GLN A 5 29.24 18.63 35.80
CA GLN A 5 27.81 18.75 36.17
C GLN A 5 26.86 18.09 35.16
N TYR A 6 26.56 16.82 35.45
CA TYR A 6 25.33 16.13 35.08
C TYR A 6 24.23 16.55 36.07
N ALA A 7 23.03 16.84 35.57
CA ALA A 7 21.84 17.02 36.40
C ALA A 7 20.74 16.08 35.92
N SER A 8 20.66 14.91 36.55
CA SER A 8 19.42 14.14 36.67
C SER A 8 18.59 14.74 37.79
N ILE A 9 17.28 14.92 37.58
CA ILE A 9 16.33 15.13 38.67
C ILE A 9 15.21 14.10 38.50
N ALA A 10 15.12 13.22 39.49
CA ALA A 10 14.05 12.26 39.66
C ALA A 10 13.04 12.77 40.72
N SER A 11 11.82 12.26 40.57
CA SER A 11 10.82 11.98 41.61
C SER A 11 9.89 13.10 42.09
N LEU A 12 8.58 12.86 41.90
CA LEU A 12 7.61 13.01 42.98
C LEU A 12 6.52 11.92 42.88
N ALA A 13 6.59 10.95 43.79
CA ALA A 13 5.52 10.01 44.11
C ALA A 13 4.91 10.45 45.46
N LEU A 14 3.59 10.34 45.61
CA LEU A 14 2.90 10.55 46.87
C LEU A 14 2.02 9.33 47.18
N LEU A 15 2.39 8.64 48.25
CA LEU A 15 1.66 7.58 48.94
C LEU A 15 0.56 8.16 49.82
N VAL A 16 -0.58 7.45 49.92
CA VAL A 16 -1.40 7.38 51.13
C VAL A 16 -1.63 5.89 51.47
N THR A 17 -0.99 5.45 52.55
CA THR A 17 -1.22 4.26 53.38
C THR A 17 -2.53 4.41 54.18
N ALA A 18 -3.20 3.43 54.79
CA ALA A 18 -3.12 1.98 55.03
C ALA A 18 -4.53 1.57 55.55
N CYS A 19 -4.99 0.33 55.41
CA CYS A 19 -4.96 -0.77 56.39
C CYS A 19 -5.87 -1.85 55.78
N GLY A 20 -5.58 -3.15 55.73
CA GLY A 20 -4.87 -4.01 56.66
C GLY A 20 -5.81 -5.20 56.94
N GLY A 21 -5.34 -6.43 56.78
CA GLY A 21 -6.05 -7.62 57.23
C GLY A 21 -5.93 -8.81 56.29
N GLY A 22 -4.87 -9.59 56.46
CA GLY A 22 -4.74 -10.91 55.86
C GLY A 22 -5.63 -11.95 56.54
N GLY A 23 -5.75 -13.12 55.90
CA GLY A 23 -6.37 -14.28 56.52
C GLY A 23 -6.75 -15.37 55.53
N SER A 24 -5.82 -16.31 55.34
CA SER A 24 -5.98 -17.76 55.25
C SER A 24 -7.03 -18.42 54.35
N SER A 25 -6.52 -19.42 53.64
CA SER A 25 -7.18 -20.59 53.08
C SER A 25 -8.32 -21.17 53.92
N ASP A 26 -9.41 -21.57 53.27
CA ASP A 26 -10.10 -22.82 53.57
C ASP A 26 -10.87 -23.35 52.36
N SER A 27 -10.61 -24.62 52.06
CA SER A 27 -11.35 -25.46 51.13
C SER A 27 -12.63 -25.98 51.80
N VAL A 28 -13.80 -25.80 51.19
CA VAL A 28 -14.99 -26.59 51.52
C VAL A 28 -15.68 -27.05 50.23
N SER A 29 -15.71 -28.37 50.09
CA SER A 29 -16.54 -29.12 49.14
C SER A 29 -17.97 -29.20 49.68
N GLN A 30 -18.96 -28.84 48.86
CA GLN A 30 -20.35 -29.33 48.98
C GLN A 30 -20.97 -29.54 47.59
N THR A 31 -21.45 -30.76 47.37
CA THR A 31 -22.25 -31.22 46.22
C THR A 31 -23.76 -31.12 46.56
N PRO A 32 -24.69 -31.38 45.62
CA PRO A 32 -25.48 -30.40 44.88
C PRO A 32 -26.94 -30.26 45.39
N GLY A 33 -27.50 -29.04 45.30
CA GLY A 33 -28.92 -28.77 45.49
C GLY A 33 -29.60 -28.42 44.17
N SER A 34 -30.63 -29.17 43.81
CA SER A 34 -31.45 -28.97 42.60
C SER A 34 -32.28 -27.69 42.69
N THR A 35 -32.01 -26.72 41.82
CA THR A 35 -32.86 -25.56 41.54
C THR A 35 -33.36 -25.63 40.09
N PRO A 36 -34.59 -25.20 39.80
CA PRO A 36 -35.22 -25.36 38.48
C PRO A 36 -34.45 -24.60 37.41
N GLN A 37 -34.22 -25.23 36.26
CA GLN A 37 -33.67 -24.58 35.06
C GLN A 37 -34.50 -23.35 34.69
N SER A 38 -33.86 -22.18 34.69
CA SER A 38 -34.28 -21.06 33.85
C SER A 38 -34.17 -21.48 32.38
N PRO A 39 -35.03 -20.95 31.49
CA PRO A 39 -34.93 -21.25 30.07
C PRO A 39 -33.53 -20.86 29.58
N THR A 40 -32.86 -21.78 28.89
CA THR A 40 -31.61 -21.52 28.18
C THR A 40 -31.82 -20.29 27.28
N PRO A 41 -30.90 -19.31 27.26
CA PRO A 41 -30.90 -18.29 26.21
C PRO A 41 -30.89 -19.00 24.87
N ASN A 42 -31.78 -18.61 23.94
CA ASN A 42 -31.71 -19.06 22.57
C ASN A 42 -30.26 -18.89 22.09
N GLN A 43 -29.64 -19.97 21.62
CA GLN A 43 -28.42 -19.85 20.84
C GLN A 43 -28.70 -18.87 19.70
N PRO A 44 -27.80 -17.91 19.40
CA PRO A 44 -27.92 -17.09 18.21
C PRO A 44 -28.14 -18.01 17.02
N VAL A 45 -29.16 -17.73 16.21
CA VAL A 45 -29.34 -18.43 14.94
C VAL A 45 -28.05 -18.20 14.15
N PRO A 46 -27.38 -19.27 13.65
CA PRO A 46 -26.18 -19.09 12.84
C PRO A 46 -26.50 -18.10 11.71
N PRO A 47 -25.62 -17.12 11.44
CA PRO A 47 -25.86 -16.18 10.38
C PRO A 47 -26.12 -16.95 9.07
N PRO A 48 -27.05 -16.47 8.24
CA PRO A 48 -27.34 -17.10 6.96
C PRO A 48 -26.07 -17.16 6.13
N ASP A 49 -25.70 -18.38 5.72
CA ASP A 49 -24.45 -18.63 5.02
C ASP A 49 -24.58 -18.14 3.57
N MET A 50 -23.62 -17.33 3.14
CA MET A 50 -23.56 -16.89 1.75
C MET A 50 -23.07 -18.06 0.92
N SER A 51 -23.67 -18.30 -0.25
CA SER A 51 -23.14 -19.29 -1.20
C SER A 51 -21.65 -19.00 -1.45
N VAL A 52 -20.81 -20.04 -1.40
CA VAL A 52 -19.36 -19.91 -1.63
C VAL A 52 -19.07 -19.27 -2.99
N ASP A 53 -19.90 -19.54 -4.01
CA ASP A 53 -19.77 -18.96 -5.36
C ASP A 53 -20.06 -17.44 -5.39
N CYS A 54 -20.66 -16.89 -4.33
CA CYS A 54 -21.00 -15.48 -4.18
C CYS A 54 -20.02 -14.72 -3.25
N GLN A 55 -19.14 -15.45 -2.54
CA GLN A 55 -18.04 -14.84 -1.82
C GLN A 55 -16.98 -14.41 -2.84
N ARG A 56 -16.44 -13.19 -2.66
CA ARG A 56 -15.37 -12.67 -3.49
C ARG A 56 -14.21 -12.25 -2.62
N GLU A 57 -13.02 -12.57 -3.11
CA GLU A 57 -11.78 -12.12 -2.51
C GLU A 57 -11.39 -10.69 -2.99
N SER A 58 -12.10 -10.13 -3.98
CA SER A 58 -11.81 -8.81 -4.57
C SER A 58 -13.03 -8.12 -5.16
N TRP A 59 -13.12 -6.79 -5.02
CA TRP A 59 -14.22 -5.98 -5.55
C TRP A 59 -13.86 -4.50 -5.75
N VAL A 60 -14.63 -3.81 -6.59
CA VAL A 60 -14.67 -2.34 -6.64
C VAL A 60 -15.66 -1.86 -5.58
N ALA A 61 -15.20 -0.98 -4.69
CA ALA A 61 -16.02 -0.48 -3.60
C ALA A 61 -17.21 0.35 -4.10
N GLY A 62 -18.31 0.33 -3.34
CA GLY A 62 -19.55 1.02 -3.67
C GLY A 62 -20.42 0.31 -4.71
N THR A 63 -20.07 -0.91 -5.13
CA THR A 63 -20.82 -1.64 -6.18
C THR A 63 -21.86 -2.59 -5.61
N THR A 64 -22.93 -2.80 -6.38
CA THR A 64 -24.02 -3.75 -6.07
C THR A 64 -24.08 -4.84 -7.13
N GLU A 65 -24.33 -6.08 -6.72
CA GLU A 65 -24.50 -7.22 -7.61
C GLU A 65 -25.60 -8.18 -7.14
N LEU A 66 -26.00 -9.09 -8.03
CA LEU A 66 -26.85 -10.23 -7.71
C LEU A 66 -26.08 -11.52 -7.94
N CYS A 67 -26.15 -12.45 -6.99
CA CYS A 67 -25.56 -13.77 -7.12
C CYS A 67 -26.50 -14.83 -6.54
N ASP A 68 -26.99 -15.74 -7.40
CA ASP A 68 -27.96 -16.79 -7.04
C ASP A 68 -29.18 -16.23 -6.27
N GLY A 69 -29.67 -15.05 -6.66
CA GLY A 69 -30.80 -14.38 -6.00
C GLY A 69 -30.47 -13.71 -4.66
N THR A 70 -29.19 -13.55 -4.34
CA THR A 70 -28.72 -12.71 -3.23
C THR A 70 -28.28 -11.36 -3.78
N LEU A 71 -28.89 -10.27 -3.32
CA LEU A 71 -28.41 -8.91 -3.57
C LEU A 71 -27.24 -8.63 -2.63
N ILE A 72 -26.10 -8.22 -3.16
CA ILE A 72 -24.88 -7.99 -2.41
C ILE A 72 -24.36 -6.59 -2.75
N TYR A 73 -24.37 -5.69 -1.76
CA TYR A 73 -23.64 -4.44 -1.81
C TYR A 73 -22.25 -4.63 -1.20
N ARG A 74 -21.23 -4.14 -1.88
CA ARG A 74 -19.83 -4.17 -1.44
C ARG A 74 -19.39 -2.75 -1.16
N ASP A 75 -19.02 -2.47 0.08
CA ASP A 75 -18.74 -1.10 0.50
C ASP A 75 -17.26 -0.73 0.32
N TYR A 76 -16.96 0.55 0.57
CA TYR A 76 -15.61 1.01 0.85
C TYR A 76 -15.17 0.48 2.22
N VAL A 77 -13.85 0.41 2.44
CA VAL A 77 -13.30 -0.06 3.71
C VAL A 77 -12.37 0.97 4.32
N TYR A 78 -12.31 0.96 5.65
CA TYR A 78 -11.60 1.91 6.50
C TYR A 78 -12.08 3.36 6.36
N ASP A 79 -13.38 3.54 6.11
CA ASP A 79 -14.00 4.83 5.80
C ASP A 79 -15.10 5.27 6.80
N ASP A 80 -15.22 4.56 7.92
CA ASP A 80 -16.23 4.77 8.96
C ASP A 80 -16.00 6.00 9.86
N TYR A 81 -15.80 7.18 9.25
CA TYR A 81 -15.56 8.45 9.94
C TYR A 81 -16.83 9.27 10.22
N GLY A 82 -18.00 8.78 9.81
CA GLY A 82 -19.31 9.37 10.12
C GLY A 82 -19.54 10.77 9.54
N ALA A 83 -20.40 11.54 10.20
CA ALA A 83 -20.77 12.89 9.78
C ALA A 83 -19.62 13.89 9.81
N ASP A 84 -19.58 14.83 8.85
CA ASP A 84 -18.83 16.08 8.99
C ASP A 84 -19.67 17.08 9.82
N THR A 85 -19.33 17.21 11.11
CA THR A 85 -20.02 18.16 12.01
C THR A 85 -19.31 19.51 12.10
N GLY A 86 -18.28 19.75 11.28
CA GLY A 86 -17.49 20.97 11.26
C GLY A 86 -16.68 21.22 12.54
N LEU A 87 -16.50 20.20 13.40
CA LEU A 87 -15.77 20.31 14.67
C LEU A 87 -14.25 20.36 14.47
N VAL A 88 -13.76 19.80 13.36
CA VAL A 88 -12.33 19.77 13.01
C VAL A 88 -11.98 20.87 11.98
N GLY A 89 -12.98 21.52 11.39
CA GLY A 89 -12.83 22.68 10.53
C GLY A 89 -12.53 23.97 11.32
N LEU A 90 -11.32 24.50 11.14
CA LEU A 90 -10.93 25.88 11.48
C LEU A 90 -10.64 26.24 12.96
N SER A 91 -10.02 25.36 13.75
CA SER A 91 -9.25 25.89 14.89
C SER A 91 -7.88 26.44 14.40
N PRO A 92 -7.39 27.61 14.85
CA PRO A 92 -6.01 28.05 14.65
C PRO A 92 -4.96 27.05 15.17
N LEU A 93 -5.40 26.08 15.99
CA LEU A 93 -4.60 24.95 16.46
C LEU A 93 -4.42 23.87 15.36
N THR A 94 -5.27 23.83 14.33
CA THR A 94 -5.20 22.86 13.21
C THR A 94 -4.13 23.26 12.19
N VAL A 95 -4.00 24.57 11.91
CA VAL A 95 -2.87 25.12 11.13
C VAL A 95 -1.56 25.08 11.96
N MET A 96 -1.66 25.20 13.28
CA MET A 96 -0.53 24.92 14.19
C MET A 96 -0.22 23.44 14.34
N ASN A 97 -1.14 22.51 14.07
CA ASN A 97 -0.85 21.07 14.02
C ASN A 97 0.05 20.72 12.83
N LEU A 98 -0.06 21.42 11.69
CA LEU A 98 0.88 21.28 10.57
C LEU A 98 2.30 21.78 10.92
N LEU A 99 2.40 22.85 11.72
CA LEU A 99 3.69 23.47 12.08
C LEU A 99 4.32 22.92 13.38
N SER A 100 3.59 22.11 14.16
CA SER A 100 4.06 21.51 15.43
C SER A 100 4.23 19.98 15.41
N ARG A 101 3.99 19.31 14.28
CA ARG A 101 4.13 17.85 14.10
C ARG A 101 5.57 17.36 13.85
N GLY A 102 6.58 18.12 14.26
CA GLY A 102 7.93 17.60 14.45
C GLY A 102 7.98 16.70 15.69
N GLY A 103 7.70 15.41 15.53
CA GLY A 103 8.07 14.37 16.52
C GLY A 103 7.15 14.20 17.73
N GLY A 104 5.83 14.16 17.53
CA GLY A 104 4.88 13.86 18.61
C GLY A 104 3.99 12.65 18.28
N VAL A 105 4.45 11.46 18.66
CA VAL A 105 3.54 10.38 19.09
C VAL A 105 2.56 11.03 20.08
N PHE A 106 1.25 10.74 20.01
CA PHE A 106 0.20 11.32 20.87
C PHE A 106 -0.37 12.69 20.49
N ASN A 107 -0.89 12.85 19.26
CA ASN A 107 -1.98 13.82 19.07
C ASN A 107 -3.31 13.15 19.45
N PRO A 108 -3.93 13.46 20.60
CA PRO A 108 -5.21 12.86 21.02
C PRO A 108 -6.39 13.27 20.12
N ILE A 109 -6.14 14.14 19.13
CA ILE A 109 -7.12 14.64 18.15
C ILE A 109 -6.82 14.06 16.74
N ALA A 110 -5.87 13.14 16.55
CA ALA A 110 -5.73 12.46 15.26
C ALA A 110 -6.92 11.49 15.03
N ASN A 111 -7.53 11.52 13.85
CA ASN A 111 -8.59 10.57 13.43
C ASN A 111 -8.06 9.41 12.59
N THR A 112 -6.87 9.59 12.04
CA THR A 112 -6.22 8.62 11.17
C THR A 112 -4.78 8.41 11.61
N PRO A 113 -4.19 7.25 11.25
CA PRO A 113 -2.78 6.99 11.44
C PRO A 113 -1.81 8.01 10.81
N GLY A 114 -2.19 8.64 9.68
CA GLY A 114 -1.30 9.47 8.87
C GLY A 114 -1.64 10.97 8.92
N LEU A 115 -0.62 11.83 8.96
CA LEU A 115 -0.80 13.30 8.90
C LEU A 115 -1.40 13.78 7.59
N LEU A 116 -0.99 13.18 6.48
CA LEU A 116 -1.37 13.58 5.12
C LEU A 116 -2.50 12.67 4.60
N SER A 117 -3.34 12.19 5.51
CA SER A 117 -4.51 11.35 5.22
C SER A 117 -5.70 11.84 6.04
N PRO A 118 -6.20 13.07 5.77
CA PRO A 118 -7.36 13.61 6.47
C PRO A 118 -8.62 12.82 6.13
N THR A 119 -9.65 13.02 6.95
CA THR A 119 -10.98 12.45 6.78
C THR A 119 -11.99 13.55 6.55
N ALA A 120 -13.01 13.31 5.72
CA ALA A 120 -14.11 14.26 5.59
C ALA A 120 -14.99 14.27 6.84
N GLY A 121 -15.35 13.08 7.35
CA GLY A 121 -16.07 12.90 8.60
C GLY A 121 -15.19 13.17 9.83
N ASP A 122 -15.80 13.60 10.93
CA ASP A 122 -15.10 13.94 12.17
C ASP A 122 -15.50 13.11 13.40
N GLN A 123 -16.31 12.06 13.21
CA GLN A 123 -16.71 11.13 14.27
C GLN A 123 -15.60 10.12 14.60
N ARG A 124 -15.68 9.55 15.81
CA ARG A 124 -14.66 8.63 16.33
C ARG A 124 -15.29 7.57 17.22
N TYR A 125 -14.64 6.43 17.29
CA TYR A 125 -14.87 5.46 18.34
C TYR A 125 -14.08 5.79 19.60
N PRO A 126 -14.50 5.25 20.75
CA PRO A 126 -13.61 5.07 21.87
C PRO A 126 -12.32 4.33 21.47
N ALA A 127 -11.23 4.63 22.17
CA ALA A 127 -9.95 3.96 21.92
C ALA A 127 -10.07 2.44 22.13
N GLY A 128 -9.58 1.66 21.16
CA GLY A 128 -9.70 0.20 21.13
C GLY A 128 -10.96 -0.32 20.44
N MET A 129 -11.81 0.56 19.91
CA MET A 129 -13.01 0.22 19.12
C MET A 129 -12.94 0.79 17.70
N GLU A 130 -11.76 1.22 17.26
CA GLU A 130 -11.56 1.77 15.93
C GLU A 130 -12.02 0.79 14.85
N ASN A 131 -12.78 1.28 13.86
CA ASN A 131 -13.25 0.56 12.69
C ASN A 131 -14.42 -0.44 12.93
N THR A 132 -15.11 -0.34 14.08
CA THR A 132 -16.13 -1.35 14.47
C THR A 132 -17.49 -1.21 13.78
N ALA A 133 -17.73 -0.17 12.98
CA ALA A 133 -18.93 -0.03 12.14
C ALA A 133 -18.59 0.24 10.67
N ASP A 134 -17.38 -0.11 10.24
CA ASP A 134 -16.96 -0.11 8.84
C ASP A 134 -17.60 -1.30 8.13
N LEU A 135 -18.57 -1.01 7.26
CA LEU A 135 -19.27 -2.03 6.48
C LEU A 135 -18.31 -2.56 5.41
N VAL A 136 -18.29 -3.87 5.20
CA VAL A 136 -17.58 -4.51 4.08
C VAL A 136 -18.60 -4.96 3.04
N SER A 137 -19.69 -5.60 3.49
CA SER A 137 -20.77 -5.99 2.60
C SER A 137 -22.12 -6.08 3.30
N LEU A 138 -23.17 -5.80 2.55
CA LEU A 138 -24.56 -6.06 2.93
C LEU A 138 -25.15 -7.06 1.93
N ALA A 139 -25.58 -8.22 2.43
CA ALA A 139 -26.21 -9.26 1.64
C ALA A 139 -27.67 -9.47 2.06
N LEU A 140 -28.54 -9.61 1.06
CA LEU A 140 -29.98 -9.77 1.20
C LEU A 140 -30.44 -10.94 0.31
N ALA A 141 -31.01 -11.97 0.92
CA ALA A 141 -31.54 -13.13 0.21
C ALA A 141 -32.98 -13.42 0.65
N LEU A 142 -33.81 -13.87 -0.28
CA LEU A 142 -35.18 -14.28 0.04
C LEU A 142 -35.18 -15.72 0.58
N ASP A 143 -35.80 -15.94 1.74
CA ASP A 143 -36.03 -17.25 2.35
C ASP A 143 -37.51 -17.40 2.71
N GLY A 144 -38.28 -17.92 1.74
CA GLY A 144 -39.74 -17.96 1.84
C GLY A 144 -40.34 -16.56 1.79
N ASP A 145 -41.05 -16.18 2.85
CA ASP A 145 -41.68 -14.86 3.00
C ASP A 145 -40.83 -13.89 3.85
N GLU A 146 -39.58 -14.26 4.16
CA GLU A 146 -38.63 -13.44 4.92
C GLU A 146 -37.42 -13.06 4.06
N LEU A 147 -36.84 -11.89 4.33
CA LEU A 147 -35.50 -11.52 3.89
C LEU A 147 -34.50 -11.92 4.97
N SER A 148 -33.54 -12.72 4.56
CA SER A 148 -32.31 -13.01 5.27
C SER A 148 -31.34 -11.86 5.04
N VAL A 149 -30.92 -11.20 6.13
CA VAL A 149 -30.06 -10.01 6.12
C VAL A 149 -28.72 -10.34 6.76
N ARG A 150 -27.62 -9.97 6.11
CA ARG A 150 -26.27 -10.13 6.64
C ARG A 150 -25.43 -8.88 6.36
N PHE A 151 -25.02 -8.19 7.41
CA PHE A 151 -23.98 -7.18 7.40
C PHE A 151 -22.66 -7.85 7.79
N GLU A 152 -21.66 -7.72 6.93
CA GLU A 152 -20.28 -8.03 7.28
C GLU A 152 -19.54 -6.75 7.53
N LEU A 153 -18.93 -6.65 8.70
CA LEU A 153 -18.12 -5.52 9.11
C LEU A 153 -16.65 -5.87 8.94
N ASN A 154 -15.83 -4.85 8.82
CA ASN A 154 -14.37 -5.02 8.80
C ASN A 154 -13.87 -5.46 10.18
N THR A 155 -14.53 -5.01 11.25
CA THR A 155 -14.15 -5.29 12.64
C THR A 155 -15.36 -5.31 13.54
N LEU A 156 -15.40 -6.24 14.50
CA LEU A 156 -16.42 -6.25 15.55
C LEU A 156 -15.84 -6.91 16.82
N TYR A 157 -15.39 -6.14 17.79
CA TYR A 157 -14.74 -6.71 19.00
C TYR A 157 -15.74 -7.23 20.04
N GLY A 158 -16.82 -6.48 20.26
CA GLY A 158 -17.94 -6.79 21.12
C GLY A 158 -19.21 -7.03 20.32
N SER A 159 -20.10 -7.89 20.83
CA SER A 159 -21.35 -8.23 20.14
C SER A 159 -22.31 -7.06 20.01
N ASP A 160 -22.16 -6.02 20.82
CA ASP A 160 -23.03 -4.85 20.88
C ASP A 160 -22.28 -3.53 20.59
N ASP A 161 -21.04 -3.60 20.08
CA ASP A 161 -20.24 -2.40 19.76
C ASP A 161 -20.91 -1.54 18.65
N SER A 162 -21.61 -2.19 17.73
CA SER A 162 -22.24 -1.56 16.57
C SER A 162 -23.67 -2.04 16.34
N LEU A 163 -24.46 -1.14 15.75
CA LEU A 163 -25.86 -1.33 15.38
C LEU A 163 -25.97 -1.30 13.86
N ALA A 164 -26.63 -2.29 13.27
CA ALA A 164 -27.00 -2.24 11.86
C ALA A 164 -28.50 -1.93 11.71
N VAL A 165 -28.86 -1.04 10.80
CA VAL A 165 -30.26 -0.62 10.62
C VAL A 165 -30.62 -0.61 9.15
N ILE A 166 -31.80 -1.16 8.83
CA ILE A 166 -32.39 -1.20 7.49
C ILE A 166 -33.72 -0.45 7.51
N ALA A 167 -33.94 0.39 6.50
CA ALA A 167 -35.25 0.93 6.19
C ALA A 167 -35.73 0.44 4.81
N ILE A 168 -37.01 0.09 4.71
CA ILE A 168 -37.64 -0.42 3.51
C ILE A 168 -38.80 0.50 3.12
N ASP A 169 -38.72 1.03 1.91
CA ASP A 169 -39.79 1.68 1.15
C ASP A 169 -40.49 0.58 0.34
N THR A 170 -41.66 0.17 0.80
CA THR A 170 -42.34 -1.03 0.28
C THR A 170 -43.01 -0.80 -1.06
N ASP A 171 -43.33 0.44 -1.43
CA ASP A 171 -43.94 0.77 -2.72
C ASP A 171 -42.97 1.41 -3.73
N ASN A 172 -41.70 1.63 -3.32
CA ASN A 172 -40.65 2.28 -4.11
C ASN A 172 -41.08 3.67 -4.58
N ASP A 173 -41.82 4.39 -3.74
CA ASP A 173 -42.25 5.77 -3.96
C ASP A 173 -41.68 6.68 -2.86
N SER A 174 -40.62 7.43 -3.22
CA SER A 174 -39.96 8.34 -2.27
C SER A 174 -40.84 9.51 -1.79
N SER A 175 -42.03 9.70 -2.38
CA SER A 175 -42.99 10.71 -1.93
C SER A 175 -43.94 10.24 -0.82
N THR A 176 -43.96 8.93 -0.56
CA THR A 176 -44.69 8.28 0.55
C THR A 176 -43.71 7.88 1.66
N GLY A 177 -44.23 7.58 2.86
CA GLY A 177 -43.40 7.18 3.99
C GLY A 177 -42.33 8.21 4.41
N GLY A 178 -41.23 7.71 4.96
CA GLY A 178 -40.06 8.48 5.36
C GLY A 178 -40.12 9.07 6.77
N GLY A 179 -39.04 9.76 7.12
CA GLY A 179 -38.90 10.45 8.39
C GLY A 179 -37.58 10.19 9.09
N VAL A 180 -37.52 10.61 10.35
CA VAL A 180 -36.34 10.46 11.21
C VAL A 180 -36.18 9.01 11.65
N TRP A 181 -34.97 8.47 11.53
CA TRP A 181 -34.64 7.15 12.05
C TRP A 181 -34.37 7.31 13.55
N SER A 182 -35.26 6.75 14.37
CA SER A 182 -35.28 6.99 15.81
C SER A 182 -33.95 6.59 16.47
N GLY A 183 -33.29 7.55 17.10
CA GLY A 183 -32.04 7.33 17.84
C GLY A 183 -30.76 7.45 17.00
N LEU A 184 -30.85 7.68 15.69
CA LEU A 184 -29.67 7.72 14.79
C LEU A 184 -29.28 9.12 14.29
N GLY A 185 -30.08 10.14 14.59
CA GLY A 185 -29.79 11.52 14.17
C GLY A 185 -29.92 11.80 12.66
N ILE A 186 -30.37 10.82 11.87
CA ILE A 186 -30.57 10.92 10.41
C ILE A 186 -32.05 10.81 10.04
N ARG A 187 -32.37 11.21 8.81
CA ARG A 187 -33.65 10.95 8.14
C ARG A 187 -33.44 10.43 6.73
N SER A 188 -34.48 9.79 6.20
CA SER A 188 -34.64 9.56 4.78
C SER A 188 -36.10 9.56 4.37
N ASP A 189 -36.34 9.82 3.09
CA ASP A 189 -37.66 9.80 2.46
C ASP A 189 -38.01 8.38 1.96
N GLY A 190 -39.30 8.06 1.79
CA GLY A 190 -39.75 6.79 1.18
C GLY A 190 -40.10 5.65 2.13
N TRP A 191 -39.37 5.45 3.22
CA TRP A 191 -39.48 4.19 3.98
C TRP A 191 -40.79 4.03 4.79
N ASP A 192 -41.34 2.82 4.80
CA ASP A 192 -42.52 2.42 5.58
C ASP A 192 -42.15 1.64 6.84
N GLU A 193 -41.08 0.85 6.74
CA GLU A 193 -40.63 -0.07 7.78
C GLU A 193 -39.15 0.15 8.10
N ILE A 194 -38.78 -0.02 9.37
CA ILE A 194 -37.40 0.11 9.84
C ILE A 194 -37.07 -1.00 10.83
N TYR A 195 -35.90 -1.62 10.65
CA TYR A 195 -35.44 -2.79 11.40
C TYR A 195 -34.03 -2.54 11.94
N THR A 196 -33.83 -2.80 13.23
CA THR A 196 -32.54 -2.61 13.92
C THR A 196 -32.01 -3.95 14.42
N PHE A 197 -30.73 -4.21 14.16
CA PHE A 197 -29.98 -5.37 14.62
C PHE A 197 -28.88 -4.87 15.56
N ALA A 198 -29.02 -5.17 16.85
CA ALA A 198 -28.17 -4.64 17.92
C ALA A 198 -27.18 -5.66 18.50
N GLU A 199 -27.24 -6.90 18.02
CA GLU A 199 -26.33 -7.97 18.43
C GLU A 199 -25.67 -8.57 17.18
N GLY A 200 -24.35 -8.68 17.21
CA GLY A 200 -23.53 -9.31 16.19
C GLY A 200 -22.69 -10.47 16.73
N ASP A 201 -21.95 -11.09 15.82
CA ASP A 201 -21.00 -12.17 16.05
C ASP A 201 -19.57 -11.64 15.86
N PRO A 202 -18.87 -11.31 16.96
CA PRO A 202 -17.48 -10.84 16.95
C PRO A 202 -16.47 -11.82 16.36
N ILE A 203 -16.81 -13.11 16.28
CA ILE A 203 -15.87 -14.11 15.75
C ILE A 203 -15.77 -13.98 14.23
N ASN A 204 -16.86 -13.59 13.57
CA ASN A 204 -16.97 -13.54 12.13
C ASN A 204 -17.20 -12.12 11.58
N ASN A 205 -17.27 -11.11 12.45
CA ASN A 205 -17.63 -9.72 12.12
C ASN A 205 -18.97 -9.60 11.39
N ILE A 206 -19.99 -10.31 11.88
CA ILE A 206 -21.29 -10.35 11.24
C ILE A 206 -22.37 -9.80 12.16
N ILE A 207 -23.19 -8.88 11.65
CA ILE A 207 -24.51 -8.57 12.22
C ILE A 207 -25.56 -9.12 11.26
N ALA A 208 -26.44 -10.01 11.73
CA ALA A 208 -27.39 -10.68 10.85
C ALA A 208 -28.76 -10.88 11.50
N GLY A 209 -29.77 -11.06 10.67
CA GLY A 209 -31.12 -11.36 11.12
C GLY A 209 -32.09 -11.64 9.98
N ARG A 210 -33.36 -11.72 10.33
CA ARG A 210 -34.46 -11.97 9.40
C ARG A 210 -35.54 -10.92 9.60
N ILE A 211 -36.07 -10.42 8.49
CA ILE A 211 -37.16 -9.44 8.46
C ILE A 211 -38.23 -9.90 7.46
N PRO A 212 -39.50 -9.48 7.61
CA PRO A 212 -40.52 -9.73 6.59
C PRO A 212 -40.07 -9.26 5.20
N ALA A 213 -40.32 -10.06 4.17
CA ALA A 213 -40.08 -9.66 2.80
C ALA A 213 -41.28 -8.85 2.26
N PRO A 214 -41.07 -7.69 1.61
CA PRO A 214 -42.16 -6.94 0.98
C PRO A 214 -42.91 -7.80 -0.06
N GLU A 215 -44.25 -7.73 -0.05
CA GLU A 215 -45.10 -8.45 -1.02
C GLU A 215 -45.11 -7.81 -2.42
N THR A 216 -44.62 -6.57 -2.53
CA THR A 216 -44.53 -5.82 -3.78
C THR A 216 -43.43 -6.35 -4.69
N GLU A 217 -43.56 -6.12 -6.00
CA GLU A 217 -42.55 -6.58 -6.98
C GLU A 217 -41.24 -5.81 -6.87
N GLN A 218 -41.32 -4.53 -6.51
CA GLN A 218 -40.16 -3.68 -6.30
C GLN A 218 -40.31 -2.93 -4.99
N TRP A 219 -39.24 -2.87 -4.23
CA TRP A 219 -39.10 -2.05 -3.03
C TRP A 219 -37.72 -1.41 -3.03
N ARG A 220 -37.56 -0.33 -2.27
CA ARG A 220 -36.27 0.33 -2.10
C ARG A 220 -35.75 0.10 -0.69
N ILE A 221 -34.46 -0.18 -0.59
CA ILE A 221 -33.78 -0.43 0.67
C ILE A 221 -32.71 0.62 0.93
N GLN A 222 -32.60 1.02 2.19
CA GLN A 222 -31.52 1.85 2.72
C GLN A 222 -30.96 1.17 3.95
N ALA A 223 -29.65 1.30 4.18
CA ALA A 223 -29.03 0.71 5.35
C ALA A 223 -27.88 1.56 5.87
N VAL A 224 -27.66 1.50 7.18
CA VAL A 224 -26.54 2.17 7.87
C VAL A 224 -25.96 1.25 8.92
N VAL A 225 -24.71 1.50 9.27
CA VAL A 225 -24.08 0.95 10.48
C VAL A 225 -23.68 2.12 11.38
N ALA A 226 -24.00 2.00 12.67
CA ALA A 226 -23.81 3.01 13.68
C ALA A 226 -23.06 2.43 14.87
N GLN A 227 -22.41 3.28 15.67
CA GLN A 227 -21.93 2.90 16.98
C GLN A 227 -23.11 2.53 17.91
N HIS A 228 -22.82 1.85 19.01
CA HIS A 228 -23.80 1.52 20.05
C HIS A 228 -24.65 2.71 20.53
N ASP A 229 -24.10 3.92 20.53
CA ASP A 229 -24.80 5.13 20.98
C ASP A 229 -25.75 5.75 19.92
N GLY A 230 -25.80 5.16 18.73
CA GLY A 230 -26.62 5.62 17.60
C GLY A 230 -25.89 6.57 16.64
N THR A 231 -24.62 6.90 16.88
CA THR A 231 -23.82 7.71 15.93
C THR A 231 -23.59 6.91 14.65
N VAL A 232 -24.20 7.34 13.55
CA VAL A 232 -24.04 6.69 12.25
C VAL A 232 -22.64 6.95 11.69
N MET A 233 -21.92 5.88 11.35
CA MET A 233 -20.53 5.94 10.88
C MET A 233 -20.40 5.59 9.41
N ASN A 234 -21.29 4.73 8.90
CA ASN A 234 -21.24 4.18 7.54
C ASN A 234 -22.65 4.03 6.94
N VAL A 235 -22.79 4.30 5.65
CA VAL A 235 -24.04 4.20 4.88
C VAL A 235 -23.84 3.28 3.67
N ALA A 236 -24.77 2.35 3.46
CA ALA A 236 -24.73 1.45 2.31
C ALA A 236 -25.29 2.10 1.02
N PHE A 237 -25.02 1.48 -0.12
CA PHE A 237 -25.51 1.87 -1.45
C PHE A 237 -25.08 3.28 -1.88
N ARG A 238 -23.80 3.59 -1.68
CA ARG A 238 -23.19 4.89 -2.04
C ARG A 238 -22.87 5.02 -3.53
N GLY A 239 -22.77 3.88 -4.22
CA GLY A 239 -22.30 3.81 -5.59
C GLY A 239 -20.77 3.91 -5.67
N PRO A 240 -20.17 3.53 -6.81
CA PRO A 240 -18.71 3.52 -6.99
C PRO A 240 -18.09 4.91 -7.19
N ASP A 241 -18.92 5.95 -7.39
CA ASP A 241 -18.49 7.34 -7.66
C ASP A 241 -18.28 8.16 -6.38
N GLU A 242 -18.06 7.55 -5.22
CA GLU A 242 -17.73 8.28 -3.98
C GLU A 242 -16.42 9.09 -4.12
N SER A 243 -16.25 10.14 -3.32
CA SER A 243 -15.13 11.08 -3.46
C SER A 243 -14.13 10.99 -2.32
N ALA A 244 -12.85 11.17 -2.67
CA ALA A 244 -11.70 11.23 -1.75
C ALA A 244 -10.85 12.47 -2.07
N ARG A 245 -11.42 13.68 -1.97
CA ARG A 245 -10.88 14.89 -2.62
C ARG A 245 -9.59 15.45 -2.04
N ALA A 246 -9.11 14.98 -0.88
CA ALA A 246 -7.90 15.51 -0.24
C ALA A 246 -6.58 15.08 -0.93
N ALA A 247 -6.46 15.28 -2.23
CA ALA A 247 -5.33 14.83 -3.05
C ALA A 247 -4.05 15.69 -2.89
N SER A 248 -4.20 16.99 -2.63
CA SER A 248 -3.12 17.97 -2.52
C SER A 248 -3.49 19.11 -1.57
N ILE A 249 -2.57 20.03 -1.29
CA ILE A 249 -2.90 21.31 -0.64
C ILE A 249 -3.44 22.27 -1.72
N PRO A 250 -4.57 22.97 -1.50
CA PRO A 250 -5.25 23.17 -0.22
C PRO A 250 -6.28 22.12 0.17
N GLU A 251 -6.64 21.16 -0.69
CA GLU A 251 -7.71 20.19 -0.43
C GLU A 251 -7.49 19.37 0.86
N GLN A 252 -6.23 19.03 1.18
CA GLN A 252 -5.83 18.32 2.41
C GLN A 252 -6.16 19.06 3.72
N ILE A 253 -6.48 20.34 3.66
CA ILE A 253 -6.82 21.17 4.83
C ILE A 253 -8.23 21.73 4.76
N LEU A 254 -9.01 21.39 3.72
CA LEU A 254 -10.41 21.79 3.64
C LEU A 254 -11.24 20.94 4.61
N PRO A 255 -12.15 21.55 5.40
CA PRO A 255 -13.23 20.77 5.99
C PRO A 255 -14.02 20.13 4.86
N ASP A 256 -14.57 18.93 5.04
CA ASP A 256 -15.33 18.15 4.04
C ASP A 256 -14.54 17.32 3.00
N ALA A 257 -13.20 17.31 3.04
CA ALA A 257 -12.38 16.56 2.07
C ALA A 257 -11.53 15.48 2.75
N GLY A 258 -11.72 14.23 2.32
CA GLY A 258 -11.10 13.03 2.86
C GLY A 258 -10.22 12.26 1.89
N ASN A 259 -9.61 11.18 2.37
CA ASN A 259 -8.75 10.28 1.60
C ASN A 259 -9.21 8.81 1.66
N PHE A 260 -10.43 8.54 2.10
CA PHE A 260 -10.97 7.20 2.32
C PHE A 260 -12.27 6.93 1.55
N TRP A 261 -12.58 7.76 0.55
CA TRP A 261 -13.84 7.70 -0.21
C TRP A 261 -15.05 7.80 0.73
N GLU A 262 -15.12 8.91 1.46
CA GLU A 262 -16.16 9.15 2.46
C GLU A 262 -16.78 10.54 2.35
N ASP A 263 -16.39 11.37 1.38
CA ASP A 263 -16.80 12.79 1.32
C ASP A 263 -18.33 12.96 1.20
N LYS A 264 -18.99 12.27 0.25
CA LYS A 264 -20.44 12.42 0.02
C LYS A 264 -21.22 11.78 1.17
N GLN A 265 -20.78 10.63 1.66
CA GLN A 265 -21.31 10.02 2.88
C GLN A 265 -21.28 11.00 4.06
N SER A 266 -20.09 11.54 4.36
CA SER A 266 -19.86 12.43 5.51
C SER A 266 -20.71 13.69 5.40
N GLN A 267 -20.84 14.25 4.19
CA GLN A 267 -21.71 15.39 3.93
C GLN A 267 -23.20 15.06 4.13
N ALA A 268 -23.68 13.92 3.63
CA ALA A 268 -25.07 13.50 3.79
C ALA A 268 -25.42 13.26 5.26
N LEU A 269 -24.52 12.60 6.00
CA LEU A 269 -24.64 12.38 7.43
C LEU A 269 -24.61 13.70 8.21
N GLY A 270 -23.72 14.65 7.85
CA GLY A 270 -23.66 15.99 8.45
C GLY A 270 -24.93 16.82 8.20
N ASN A 271 -25.56 16.65 7.03
CA ASN A 271 -26.87 17.25 6.72
C ASN A 271 -28.04 16.53 7.41
N GLY A 272 -27.80 15.32 7.94
CA GLY A 272 -28.81 14.45 8.53
C GLY A 272 -29.79 13.87 7.52
N ASP A 273 -29.52 13.92 6.21
CA ASP A 273 -30.40 13.42 5.15
C ASP A 273 -29.64 12.46 4.24
N ILE A 274 -29.99 11.17 4.35
CA ILE A 274 -29.38 10.10 3.56
C ILE A 274 -30.27 9.62 2.42
N SER A 275 -31.33 10.37 2.05
CA SER A 275 -32.31 9.95 1.03
C SER A 275 -31.68 9.64 -0.33
N VAL A 276 -30.52 10.24 -0.63
CA VAL A 276 -29.77 9.99 -1.87
C VAL A 276 -29.27 8.55 -1.99
N PHE A 277 -29.03 7.86 -0.87
CA PHE A 277 -28.49 6.50 -0.84
C PHE A 277 -29.60 5.46 -0.76
N GLY A 278 -29.39 4.29 -1.37
CA GLY A 278 -30.31 3.16 -1.35
C GLY A 278 -30.39 2.44 -2.69
N GLU A 279 -30.95 1.24 -2.67
CA GLU A 279 -31.01 0.34 -3.83
C GLU A 279 -32.43 -0.13 -4.09
N VAL A 280 -32.81 -0.27 -5.36
CA VAL A 280 -34.09 -0.86 -5.73
C VAL A 280 -33.93 -2.35 -5.89
N VAL A 281 -34.73 -3.11 -5.15
CA VAL A 281 -34.70 -4.57 -5.16
C VAL A 281 -35.90 -5.08 -5.94
N SER A 282 -35.68 -6.04 -6.84
CA SER A 282 -36.76 -6.76 -7.51
C SER A 282 -37.00 -8.10 -6.82
N ARG A 283 -38.26 -8.35 -6.44
CA ARG A 283 -38.68 -9.63 -5.86
C ARG A 283 -38.38 -10.78 -6.80
N SER A 284 -38.75 -10.62 -8.07
CA SER A 284 -38.56 -11.65 -9.08
C SER A 284 -37.07 -11.94 -9.35
N ASP A 285 -36.17 -10.96 -9.20
CA ASP A 285 -34.73 -11.21 -9.29
C ASP A 285 -34.25 -12.15 -8.17
N LEU A 286 -34.72 -11.96 -6.93
CA LEU A 286 -34.39 -12.83 -5.80
C LEU A 286 -35.04 -14.22 -5.94
N GLU A 287 -36.34 -14.27 -6.26
CA GLU A 287 -37.10 -15.52 -6.40
C GLU A 287 -36.58 -16.41 -7.54
N ASN A 288 -36.24 -15.81 -8.68
CA ASN A 288 -35.71 -16.53 -9.84
C ASN A 288 -34.21 -16.80 -9.74
N ARG A 289 -33.57 -16.41 -8.63
CA ARG A 289 -32.15 -16.63 -8.36
C ARG A 289 -31.25 -16.07 -9.45
N ILE A 290 -31.51 -14.82 -9.85
CA ILE A 290 -30.73 -14.16 -10.88
C ILE A 290 -29.30 -13.94 -10.40
N THR A 291 -28.34 -14.13 -11.31
CA THR A 291 -26.95 -13.72 -11.15
C THR A 291 -26.65 -12.61 -12.16
N ARG A 292 -26.23 -11.45 -11.65
CA ARG A 292 -25.85 -10.26 -12.41
C ARG A 292 -24.61 -9.63 -11.74
N PRO A 293 -23.44 -9.61 -12.39
CA PRO A 293 -22.26 -9.00 -11.82
C PRO A 293 -22.45 -7.49 -11.65
N ALA A 294 -21.65 -6.88 -10.77
CA ALA A 294 -21.52 -5.43 -10.72
C ALA A 294 -21.09 -4.86 -12.08
N GLU A 295 -21.60 -3.67 -12.41
CA GLU A 295 -21.20 -2.96 -13.63
C GLU A 295 -19.70 -2.58 -13.56
N PRO A 296 -18.96 -2.69 -14.68
CA PRO A 296 -17.58 -2.23 -14.73
C PRO A 296 -17.48 -0.73 -14.44
N VAL A 297 -16.46 -0.34 -13.66
CA VAL A 297 -16.20 1.05 -13.28
C VAL A 297 -14.88 1.49 -13.91
N THR A 298 -14.89 2.70 -14.46
CA THR A 298 -13.71 3.41 -15.00
C THR A 298 -13.46 4.70 -14.22
N GLY A 299 -12.26 5.26 -14.32
CA GLY A 299 -11.85 6.44 -13.57
C GLY A 299 -11.27 6.09 -12.20
N PHE A 300 -11.23 7.08 -11.31
CA PHE A 300 -10.62 6.95 -9.99
C PHE A 300 -11.59 6.34 -8.97
N GLN A 301 -11.20 5.22 -8.37
CA GLN A 301 -12.03 4.41 -7.49
C GLN A 301 -11.19 3.74 -6.39
N GLN A 302 -11.84 3.27 -5.33
CA GLN A 302 -11.24 2.33 -4.39
C GLN A 302 -11.53 0.91 -4.87
N ARG A 303 -10.52 0.05 -4.81
CA ARG A 303 -10.67 -1.39 -5.00
C ARG A 303 -10.12 -2.10 -3.77
N VAL A 304 -10.73 -3.22 -3.39
CA VAL A 304 -10.39 -3.95 -2.17
C VAL A 304 -10.06 -5.38 -2.54
N TYR A 305 -8.98 -5.90 -1.97
CA TYR A 305 -8.64 -7.32 -2.04
C TYR A 305 -8.55 -7.92 -0.64
N THR A 306 -8.66 -9.24 -0.58
CA THR A 306 -8.58 -10.00 0.66
C THR A 306 -7.19 -10.60 0.77
N SER A 307 -6.38 -10.02 1.65
CA SER A 307 -5.03 -10.52 1.91
C SER A 307 -5.07 -11.79 2.76
N GLN A 308 -4.16 -12.72 2.44
CA GLN A 308 -3.92 -13.92 3.25
C GLN A 308 -3.18 -13.62 4.55
N TYR A 309 -2.69 -12.38 4.71
CA TYR A 309 -1.82 -11.97 5.80
C TYR A 309 -2.52 -10.89 6.64
N THR A 310 -2.47 -11.07 7.96
CA THR A 310 -3.04 -10.14 8.94
C THR A 310 -2.07 -9.94 10.09
N LEU A 311 -2.22 -8.85 10.83
CA LEU A 311 -1.47 -8.60 12.06
C LEU A 311 -2.39 -8.77 13.28
N PRO A 312 -1.90 -9.31 14.42
CA PRO A 312 -2.70 -9.40 15.63
C PRO A 312 -3.36 -8.06 15.99
N PRO A 313 -4.67 -8.04 16.31
CA PRO A 313 -5.52 -9.21 16.59
C PRO A 313 -6.06 -9.98 15.37
N GLY A 314 -5.86 -9.47 14.15
CA GLY A 314 -6.34 -10.07 12.89
C GLY A 314 -7.31 -9.16 12.13
N GLU A 315 -7.66 -8.02 12.71
CA GLU A 315 -8.68 -7.07 12.25
C GLU A 315 -8.46 -5.70 12.87
N GLY A 316 -9.18 -4.69 12.37
CA GLY A 316 -9.21 -3.34 12.92
C GLY A 316 -8.07 -2.42 12.51
N VAL A 317 -8.10 -1.24 13.11
CA VAL A 317 -7.13 -0.17 12.91
C VAL A 317 -6.44 0.15 14.23
N SER A 318 -5.11 0.12 14.24
CA SER A 318 -4.31 0.57 15.39
C SER A 318 -3.76 1.95 15.12
N LEU A 319 -4.27 2.98 15.80
CA LEU A 319 -3.73 4.34 15.68
C LEU A 319 -2.28 4.45 16.15
N ARG A 320 -1.87 3.60 17.10
CA ARG A 320 -0.47 3.51 17.54
C ARG A 320 0.42 2.83 16.49
N GLY A 321 -0.14 1.88 15.76
CA GLY A 321 0.58 1.02 14.83
C GLY A 321 1.31 -0.14 15.53
N VAL A 322 1.61 -1.16 14.73
CA VAL A 322 2.48 -2.29 15.07
C VAL A 322 3.85 -2.01 14.44
N PRO A 323 4.94 -1.96 15.23
CA PRO A 323 6.26 -1.63 14.70
C PRO A 323 6.78 -2.73 13.76
N GLY A 324 7.58 -2.32 12.79
CA GLY A 324 8.34 -3.19 11.90
C GLY A 324 9.51 -3.92 12.57
N ARG A 325 10.43 -4.48 11.77
CA ARG A 325 11.56 -5.28 12.26
C ARG A 325 12.56 -4.44 13.06
N GLN A 326 12.67 -3.14 12.74
CA GLN A 326 13.42 -2.14 13.51
C GLN A 326 12.87 -1.83 14.91
N GLY A 327 11.62 -2.19 15.20
CA GLY A 327 10.97 -1.84 16.46
C GLY A 327 10.54 -0.36 16.53
N ASP A 328 10.22 0.10 17.74
CA ASP A 328 9.82 1.48 18.04
C ASP A 328 11.07 2.32 18.34
N THR A 329 11.55 3.11 17.37
CA THR A 329 12.72 3.99 17.56
C THR A 329 12.32 5.39 18.04
N GLY A 330 11.03 5.75 17.90
CA GLY A 330 10.46 7.04 18.25
C GLY A 330 10.77 8.14 17.22
N LEU A 331 11.32 7.80 16.07
CA LEU A 331 11.61 8.75 15.00
C LEU A 331 10.37 9.01 14.12
N PRO A 332 10.24 10.21 13.55
CA PRO A 332 9.18 10.49 12.58
C PRO A 332 9.33 9.56 11.39
N CYS A 333 8.23 9.03 10.85
CA CYS A 333 8.25 8.04 9.78
C CYS A 333 8.99 6.74 10.11
N ASP A 334 9.06 6.33 11.37
CA ASP A 334 9.40 4.94 11.70
C ASP A 334 8.41 3.95 11.05
N GLN A 335 8.88 2.73 10.80
CA GLN A 335 8.04 1.72 10.16
C GLN A 335 6.94 1.24 11.11
N TYR A 336 5.69 1.45 10.71
CA TYR A 336 4.52 1.00 11.43
C TYR A 336 3.41 0.52 10.49
N PHE A 337 2.74 -0.54 10.92
CA PHE A 337 1.55 -1.08 10.27
C PHE A 337 0.31 -0.74 11.10
N HIS A 338 -0.71 -0.16 10.47
CA HIS A 338 -1.87 0.39 11.16
C HIS A 338 -3.18 -0.32 10.80
N TYR A 339 -3.28 -0.88 9.61
CA TYR A 339 -4.49 -1.55 9.11
C TYR A 339 -4.26 -3.06 9.16
N LEU A 340 -4.86 -3.71 10.16
CA LEU A 340 -4.42 -5.04 10.63
C LEU A 340 -5.19 -6.19 9.99
N GLY A 341 -6.36 -5.89 9.44
CA GLY A 341 -7.31 -6.86 8.89
C GLY A 341 -6.96 -7.43 7.51
N LYS A 342 -7.77 -8.39 7.08
CA LYS A 342 -7.61 -9.05 5.77
C LYS A 342 -8.03 -8.17 4.59
N TYR A 343 -9.03 -7.31 4.76
CA TYR A 343 -9.51 -6.43 3.70
C TYR A 343 -8.60 -5.24 3.54
N GLN A 344 -7.85 -5.19 2.44
CA GLN A 344 -6.89 -4.14 2.17
C GLN A 344 -7.33 -3.33 0.93
N PRO A 345 -7.56 -2.01 1.08
CA PRO A 345 -7.90 -1.17 -0.06
C PRO A 345 -6.66 -0.70 -0.81
N TYR A 346 -6.87 -0.35 -2.06
CA TYR A 346 -5.92 0.40 -2.86
C TYR A 346 -6.66 1.39 -3.76
N GLY A 347 -6.02 2.53 -4.02
CA GLY A 347 -6.52 3.52 -4.96
C GLY A 347 -6.29 3.00 -6.36
N PHE A 348 -7.27 3.17 -7.22
CA PHE A 348 -7.27 2.53 -8.53
C PHE A 348 -7.78 3.49 -9.59
N TYR A 349 -7.09 3.56 -10.71
CA TYR A 349 -7.54 4.34 -11.86
C TYR A 349 -7.57 3.45 -13.10
N VAL A 350 -8.75 3.34 -13.72
CA VAL A 350 -8.92 2.60 -14.98
C VAL A 350 -9.23 3.60 -16.11
N PRO A 351 -8.39 3.68 -17.16
CA PRO A 351 -8.69 4.53 -18.30
C PRO A 351 -9.91 4.03 -19.10
N GLU A 352 -10.60 4.92 -19.81
CA GLU A 352 -11.77 4.54 -20.64
C GLU A 352 -11.42 3.67 -21.86
N GLN A 353 -10.15 3.59 -22.25
CA GLN A 353 -9.74 2.87 -23.45
C GLN A 353 -9.71 1.35 -23.22
N ASP A 354 -10.02 0.55 -24.25
CA ASP A 354 -9.93 -0.92 -24.15
C ASP A 354 -8.48 -1.41 -23.95
N GLY A 355 -8.32 -2.53 -23.25
CA GLY A 355 -7.02 -3.18 -23.03
C GLY A 355 -6.43 -3.92 -24.26
N PRO A 356 -5.26 -4.56 -24.11
CA PRO A 356 -4.51 -4.69 -22.86
C PRO A 356 -3.89 -3.37 -22.41
N HIS A 357 -3.91 -3.13 -21.09
CA HIS A 357 -3.38 -1.93 -20.47
C HIS A 357 -1.90 -2.11 -20.07
N GLU A 358 -1.18 -1.00 -19.96
CA GLU A 358 0.02 -0.95 -19.11
C GLU A 358 -0.41 -0.90 -17.63
N LEU A 359 0.49 -1.23 -16.71
CA LEU A 359 0.23 -1.11 -15.27
C LEU A 359 1.31 -0.23 -14.63
N GLN A 360 0.91 0.68 -13.74
CA GLN A 360 1.85 1.39 -12.86
C GLN A 360 1.41 1.32 -11.41
N LEU A 361 2.30 0.76 -10.60
CA LEU A 361 2.18 0.79 -9.15
C LEU A 361 2.63 2.18 -8.65
N VAL A 362 1.76 2.86 -7.90
CA VAL A 362 1.98 4.23 -7.40
C VAL A 362 2.11 4.19 -5.88
N LEU A 363 3.35 4.31 -5.41
CA LEU A 363 3.71 4.19 -4.01
C LEU A 363 3.66 5.59 -3.35
N HIS A 364 2.79 5.75 -2.35
CA HIS A 364 2.62 7.01 -1.63
C HIS A 364 3.80 7.33 -0.69
N GLY A 365 3.90 8.60 -0.30
CA GLY A 365 4.87 9.08 0.67
C GLY A 365 4.52 8.68 2.11
N CYS A 366 5.44 8.96 3.04
CA CYS A 366 5.17 8.78 4.46
C CYS A 366 4.00 9.69 4.88
N GLU A 367 3.21 9.26 5.87
CA GLU A 367 2.03 9.97 6.39
C GLU A 367 0.84 10.08 5.42
N ALA A 368 1.01 9.68 4.16
CA ALA A 368 -0.01 9.67 3.11
C ALA A 368 -0.68 8.29 3.00
N ASN A 369 -1.60 8.12 2.05
CA ASN A 369 -2.28 6.84 1.82
C ASN A 369 -2.53 6.54 0.32
N HIS A 370 -3.32 5.51 0.07
CA HIS A 370 -3.67 5.02 -1.27
C HIS A 370 -4.48 5.99 -2.14
N ALA A 371 -5.03 7.08 -1.59
CA ALA A 371 -5.75 8.08 -2.35
C ALA A 371 -4.88 9.28 -2.78
N SER A 372 -3.67 9.44 -2.25
CA SER A 372 -2.95 10.73 -2.30
C SER A 372 -2.48 11.14 -3.71
N GLN A 373 -1.26 10.79 -4.13
CA GLN A 373 -0.68 11.29 -5.39
C GLN A 373 -1.48 10.87 -6.64
N ILE A 374 -2.09 9.70 -6.60
CA ILE A 374 -2.88 9.13 -7.71
C ILE A 374 -4.15 9.95 -8.01
N ASN A 375 -4.70 10.69 -7.03
CA ASN A 375 -5.93 11.47 -7.18
C ASN A 375 -5.70 12.89 -7.71
N GLN A 376 -4.80 13.05 -8.68
CA GLN A 376 -4.56 14.34 -9.32
C GLN A 376 -4.88 14.25 -10.81
N SER A 377 -5.61 15.23 -11.33
CA SER A 377 -6.11 15.23 -12.70
C SER A 377 -4.99 15.16 -13.72
N ASN A 378 -3.91 15.93 -13.55
CA ASN A 378 -2.80 15.87 -14.50
C ASN A 378 -1.95 14.61 -14.29
N PHE A 379 -1.87 14.06 -13.07
CA PHE A 379 -1.24 12.75 -12.85
C PHE A 379 -1.95 11.65 -13.65
N GLN A 380 -3.27 11.56 -13.49
CA GLN A 380 -4.12 10.61 -14.22
C GLN A 380 -4.01 10.83 -15.73
N THR A 381 -4.14 12.06 -16.20
CA THR A 381 -4.03 12.38 -17.64
C THR A 381 -2.66 11.98 -18.20
N SER A 382 -1.57 12.37 -17.54
CA SER A 382 -0.21 12.16 -18.04
C SER A 382 0.24 10.70 -17.96
N PHE A 383 -0.06 9.99 -16.88
CA PHE A 383 0.39 8.62 -16.68
C PHE A 383 -0.63 7.59 -17.18
N ALA A 384 -1.92 7.75 -16.87
CA ALA A 384 -2.95 6.79 -17.23
C ALA A 384 -3.44 6.97 -18.66
N ASP A 385 -4.19 8.04 -18.93
CA ASP A 385 -4.92 8.23 -20.19
C ASP A 385 -4.00 8.32 -21.40
N ALA A 386 -2.89 9.07 -21.27
CA ALA A 386 -1.95 9.24 -22.37
C ALA A 386 -1.23 7.95 -22.78
N ASN A 387 -1.22 6.91 -21.93
CA ASN A 387 -0.49 5.67 -22.16
C ASN A 387 -1.39 4.42 -22.18
N ASN A 388 -2.71 4.56 -22.04
CA ASN A 388 -3.64 3.45 -21.76
C ASN A 388 -3.13 2.56 -20.61
N ARG A 389 -2.90 3.20 -19.46
CA ARG A 389 -2.23 2.61 -18.31
C ARG A 389 -3.15 2.63 -17.09
N ILE A 390 -3.34 1.48 -16.47
CA ILE A 390 -3.99 1.37 -15.18
C ILE A 390 -3.02 1.83 -14.09
N LEU A 391 -3.51 2.63 -13.14
CA LEU A 391 -2.76 3.04 -11.95
C LEU A 391 -3.30 2.29 -10.74
N ALA A 392 -2.42 1.73 -9.91
CA ALA A 392 -2.79 1.07 -8.66
C ALA A 392 -1.89 1.54 -7.52
N ALA A 393 -2.48 2.09 -6.46
CA ALA A 393 -1.80 2.68 -5.33
C ALA A 393 -2.12 1.89 -4.05
N PRO A 394 -1.26 0.95 -3.61
CA PRO A 394 -1.49 0.19 -2.38
C PRO A 394 -1.57 1.09 -1.14
N LEU A 395 -2.41 0.73 -0.16
CA LEU A 395 -2.34 1.33 1.19
C LEU A 395 -1.08 0.91 1.94
N GLY A 396 -0.50 -0.25 1.62
CA GLY A 396 0.77 -0.72 2.18
C GLY A 396 0.73 -0.91 3.70
N ARG A 397 -0.40 -1.36 4.24
CA ARG A 397 -0.73 -1.42 5.68
C ARG A 397 -0.68 -0.09 6.43
N GLY A 398 -0.72 1.03 5.72
CA GLY A 398 -0.86 2.35 6.29
C GLY A 398 0.29 3.30 5.92
N PRO A 399 0.34 4.46 6.59
CA PRO A 399 1.13 5.60 6.12
C PRO A 399 2.65 5.42 6.19
N ARG A 400 3.14 4.37 6.84
CA ARG A 400 4.55 4.21 7.23
C ARG A 400 5.06 2.80 7.03
N GLY A 401 4.49 2.06 6.07
CA GLY A 401 4.89 0.67 5.83
C GLY A 401 6.26 0.51 5.15
N PHE A 402 6.80 1.58 4.55
CA PHE A 402 8.09 1.59 3.82
C PHE A 402 8.24 0.55 2.70
N TYR A 403 7.17 -0.13 2.30
CA TYR A 403 7.22 -1.16 1.24
C TYR A 403 8.27 -2.25 1.53
N THR A 404 8.39 -2.61 2.81
CA THR A 404 9.16 -3.75 3.29
C THR A 404 8.25 -4.66 4.12
N GLY A 405 8.58 -5.96 4.21
CA GLY A 405 7.79 -6.93 4.95
C GLY A 405 6.34 -7.00 4.47
N LEU A 406 5.39 -6.80 5.38
CA LEU A 406 3.96 -6.89 5.05
C LEU A 406 3.51 -5.77 4.08
N SER A 407 4.12 -4.59 4.15
CA SER A 407 3.84 -3.50 3.20
C SER A 407 4.33 -3.85 1.79
N GLU A 408 5.44 -4.58 1.67
CA GLU A 408 5.91 -5.11 0.40
C GLU A 408 4.95 -6.16 -0.17
N ARG A 409 4.47 -7.06 0.69
CA ARG A 409 3.48 -8.08 0.33
C ARG A 409 2.21 -7.45 -0.26
N ASP A 410 1.73 -6.36 0.32
CA ASP A 410 0.57 -5.64 -0.21
C ASP A 410 0.82 -5.09 -1.64
N VAL A 411 2.04 -4.65 -1.96
CA VAL A 411 2.38 -4.20 -3.33
C VAL A 411 2.28 -5.36 -4.32
N LEU A 412 2.77 -6.54 -3.91
CA LEU A 412 2.72 -7.76 -4.72
C LEU A 412 1.29 -8.31 -4.85
N ASP A 413 0.49 -8.25 -3.78
CA ASP A 413 -0.92 -8.67 -3.79
C ASP A 413 -1.76 -7.75 -4.69
N VAL A 414 -1.57 -6.43 -4.60
CA VAL A 414 -2.27 -5.47 -5.47
C VAL A 414 -1.93 -5.71 -6.94
N ARG A 415 -0.66 -5.96 -7.27
CA ARG A 415 -0.30 -6.31 -8.65
C ARG A 415 -1.00 -7.59 -9.11
N ALA A 416 -0.98 -8.63 -8.29
CA ALA A 416 -1.63 -9.91 -8.61
C ALA A 416 -3.14 -9.74 -8.81
N ASP A 417 -3.81 -8.98 -7.93
CA ASP A 417 -5.24 -8.69 -8.05
C ASP A 417 -5.58 -7.99 -9.37
N VAL A 418 -4.79 -6.99 -9.76
CA VAL A 418 -5.00 -6.25 -11.00
C VAL A 418 -4.73 -7.13 -12.23
N GLU A 419 -3.66 -7.92 -12.24
CA GLU A 419 -3.32 -8.83 -13.34
C GLU A 419 -4.36 -9.98 -13.49
N GLU A 420 -5.03 -10.37 -12.40
CA GLU A 420 -6.10 -11.36 -12.42
C GLU A 420 -7.41 -10.82 -13.03
N HIS A 421 -7.75 -9.56 -12.74
CA HIS A 421 -9.06 -8.99 -13.08
C HIS A 421 -9.07 -8.08 -14.31
N TYR A 422 -7.90 -7.64 -14.79
CA TYR A 422 -7.77 -6.74 -15.94
C TYR A 422 -6.77 -7.29 -16.97
N PRO A 423 -7.00 -7.07 -18.28
CA PRO A 423 -6.04 -7.45 -19.30
C PRO A 423 -4.80 -6.55 -19.24
N ILE A 424 -3.72 -7.00 -18.60
CA ILE A 424 -2.45 -6.26 -18.48
C ILE A 424 -1.40 -6.85 -19.46
N ASP A 425 -0.65 -6.00 -20.17
CA ASP A 425 0.61 -6.43 -20.79
C ASP A 425 1.66 -6.54 -19.68
N SER A 426 1.90 -7.75 -19.19
CA SER A 426 2.81 -8.03 -18.06
C SER A 426 4.26 -7.61 -18.31
N ARG A 427 4.63 -7.27 -19.54
CA ARG A 427 5.96 -6.71 -19.87
C ARG A 427 5.98 -5.19 -19.73
N LYS A 428 4.86 -4.55 -19.42
CA LYS A 428 4.71 -3.09 -19.31
C LYS A 428 4.19 -2.69 -17.93
N VAL A 429 4.80 -3.30 -16.90
CA VAL A 429 4.56 -2.95 -15.51
C VAL A 429 5.61 -1.93 -15.07
N LEU A 430 5.17 -0.83 -14.49
CA LEU A 430 6.02 0.23 -13.96
C LEU A 430 5.81 0.36 -12.46
N VAL A 431 6.79 0.95 -11.79
CA VAL A 431 6.68 1.37 -10.39
C VAL A 431 7.09 2.82 -10.27
N SER A 432 6.37 3.56 -9.44
CA SER A 432 6.62 4.98 -9.22
C SER A 432 6.26 5.37 -7.81
N GLY A 433 6.81 6.48 -7.31
CA GLY A 433 6.45 6.93 -5.98
C GLY A 433 7.23 8.12 -5.48
N TYR A 434 6.68 8.68 -4.39
CA TYR A 434 7.10 9.96 -3.82
C TYR A 434 7.72 9.77 -2.44
N SER A 435 8.88 10.35 -2.14
CA SER A 435 9.49 10.30 -0.79
C SER A 435 9.72 8.85 -0.31
N MET A 436 8.99 8.37 0.71
CA MET A 436 8.93 6.94 1.08
C MET A 436 8.56 6.05 -0.11
N GLY A 437 7.66 6.49 -0.98
CA GLY A 437 7.31 5.79 -2.21
C GLY A 437 8.42 5.81 -3.27
N GLY A 438 9.28 6.83 -3.25
CA GLY A 438 10.49 6.87 -4.10
C GLY A 438 11.54 5.86 -3.64
N TYR A 439 11.70 5.70 -2.31
CA TYR A 439 12.44 4.57 -1.72
C TYR A 439 11.85 3.24 -2.20
N GLY A 440 10.53 3.05 -2.03
CA GLY A 440 9.81 1.85 -2.49
C GLY A 440 9.98 1.60 -3.99
N THR A 441 10.02 2.64 -4.82
CA THR A 441 10.21 2.52 -6.27
C THR A 441 11.56 1.92 -6.61
N LEU A 442 12.63 2.48 -6.06
CA LEU A 442 13.98 1.98 -6.29
C LEU A 442 14.14 0.56 -5.72
N ARG A 443 13.59 0.31 -4.53
CA ARG A 443 13.65 -0.97 -3.85
C ARG A 443 12.92 -2.07 -4.61
N MET A 444 11.65 -1.87 -4.95
CA MET A 444 10.85 -2.86 -5.70
C MET A 444 11.49 -3.17 -7.06
N ALA A 445 11.92 -2.14 -7.79
CA ALA A 445 12.60 -2.33 -9.06
C ALA A 445 13.93 -3.09 -8.91
N ALA A 446 14.69 -2.86 -7.85
CA ALA A 446 15.98 -3.52 -7.64
C ALA A 446 15.86 -4.95 -7.10
N LEU A 447 14.82 -5.25 -6.32
CA LEU A 447 14.61 -6.58 -5.74
C LEU A 447 13.82 -7.52 -6.67
N TYR A 448 13.01 -6.97 -7.59
CA TYR A 448 12.28 -7.70 -8.62
C TYR A 448 12.66 -7.20 -10.03
N PRO A 449 13.95 -7.25 -10.43
CA PRO A 449 14.41 -6.54 -11.62
C PRO A 449 13.83 -7.09 -12.94
N GLN A 450 13.38 -8.34 -12.95
CA GLN A 450 12.73 -8.95 -14.11
C GLN A 450 11.27 -8.49 -14.34
N ASP A 451 10.67 -7.82 -13.36
CA ASP A 451 9.23 -7.57 -13.34
C ASP A 451 8.85 -6.17 -13.83
N TYR A 452 9.81 -5.25 -13.89
CA TYR A 452 9.54 -3.84 -14.16
C TYR A 452 10.15 -3.36 -15.48
N ALA A 453 9.35 -2.62 -16.23
CA ALA A 453 9.72 -1.98 -17.48
C ALA A 453 10.43 -0.64 -17.28
N ALA A 454 10.07 0.10 -16.23
CA ALA A 454 10.69 1.37 -15.85
C ALA A 454 10.28 1.79 -14.43
N GLY A 455 11.08 2.69 -13.86
CA GLY A 455 10.83 3.34 -12.56
C GLY A 455 10.67 4.86 -12.67
N VAL A 456 9.85 5.46 -11.79
CA VAL A 456 9.77 6.92 -11.64
C VAL A 456 9.86 7.32 -10.16
N ASN A 457 10.95 7.96 -9.79
CA ASN A 457 11.28 8.32 -8.42
C ASN A 457 11.23 9.85 -8.22
N TRP A 458 10.37 10.32 -7.31
CA TRP A 458 10.31 11.71 -6.88
C TRP A 458 10.78 11.85 -5.44
N VAL A 459 11.83 12.65 -5.22
CA VAL A 459 12.43 12.96 -3.91
C VAL A 459 12.58 11.74 -3.01
N GLY A 460 12.93 10.59 -3.60
CA GLY A 460 12.95 9.32 -2.89
C GLY A 460 13.96 9.30 -1.76
N PHE A 461 13.52 8.87 -0.59
CA PHE A 461 14.45 8.53 0.49
C PHE A 461 15.33 7.36 0.03
N THR A 462 16.56 7.30 0.53
CA THR A 462 17.49 6.24 0.13
C THR A 462 17.63 5.14 1.17
N GLY A 463 17.21 5.40 2.42
CA GLY A 463 17.55 4.58 3.58
C GLY A 463 18.53 5.26 4.54
N SER A 464 19.20 6.33 4.08
CA SER A 464 20.10 7.15 4.89
C SER A 464 19.68 8.62 4.85
N LEU A 465 19.76 9.27 6.02
CA LEU A 465 19.49 10.70 6.15
C LEU A 465 20.38 11.58 5.27
N LEU A 466 21.65 11.19 5.07
CA LEU A 466 22.63 12.06 4.42
C LEU A 466 23.46 11.38 3.32
N ASN A 467 23.69 10.05 3.36
CA ASN A 467 24.62 9.33 2.48
C ASN A 467 26.01 9.97 2.37
N LEU A 468 26.64 10.25 3.51
CA LEU A 468 28.00 10.78 3.56
C LEU A 468 29.03 9.70 3.96
N PRO A 469 30.30 9.84 3.52
CA PRO A 469 30.78 10.85 2.58
C PRO A 469 30.34 10.55 1.13
N LEU A 470 30.23 11.58 0.29
CA LEU A 470 30.06 11.40 -1.15
C LEU A 470 31.36 10.84 -1.77
N GLU A 471 31.23 9.95 -2.76
CA GLU A 471 32.36 9.21 -3.33
C GLU A 471 33.23 10.09 -4.25
N ARG A 472 32.67 11.18 -4.82
CA ARG A 472 33.41 12.16 -5.65
C ARG A 472 32.98 13.63 -5.47
N THR A 473 33.81 14.51 -6.02
CA THR A 473 33.76 15.98 -6.05
C THR A 473 32.60 16.56 -6.89
N LEU A 474 31.36 16.02 -6.80
CA LEU A 474 30.20 16.71 -7.41
C LEU A 474 29.90 18.04 -6.71
N LEU A 475 30.34 18.22 -5.45
CA LEU A 475 30.30 19.51 -4.79
C LEU A 475 31.07 20.57 -5.58
N ASP A 476 32.31 20.29 -6.03
CA ASP A 476 33.12 21.26 -6.80
C ASP A 476 32.42 21.68 -8.10
N SER A 477 31.80 20.72 -8.79
CA SER A 477 31.03 20.96 -10.02
C SER A 477 29.73 21.73 -9.76
N LEU A 478 29.05 21.48 -8.64
CA LEU A 478 27.84 22.21 -8.26
C LEU A 478 28.16 23.62 -7.76
N THR A 479 29.23 23.83 -7.01
CA THR A 479 29.75 25.17 -6.70
C THR A 479 30.12 25.93 -7.97
N ASP A 480 30.77 25.29 -8.94
CA ASP A 480 31.11 25.90 -10.23
C ASP A 480 29.88 26.20 -11.10
N LEU A 481 28.83 25.36 -11.05
CA LEU A 481 27.59 25.53 -11.84
C LEU A 481 26.56 26.45 -11.18
N THR A 482 26.50 26.50 -9.85
CA THR A 482 25.40 27.14 -9.09
C THR A 482 25.86 28.29 -8.21
N GLY A 483 27.14 28.38 -7.89
CA GLY A 483 27.69 29.37 -6.95
C GLY A 483 27.29 29.16 -5.48
N ILE A 484 26.71 28.01 -5.13
CA ILE A 484 26.24 27.69 -3.78
C ILE A 484 27.37 26.97 -3.01
N GLU A 485 28.03 27.66 -2.08
CA GLU A 485 28.88 27.01 -1.06
C GLU A 485 27.97 26.26 -0.06
N LEU A 486 27.92 24.93 -0.15
CA LEU A 486 27.36 24.09 0.92
C LEU A 486 28.25 24.27 2.15
N LEU A 487 27.70 24.86 3.20
CA LEU A 487 28.44 25.19 4.43
C LEU A 487 29.09 23.93 5.04
N ASP A 488 30.41 23.97 5.22
CA ASP A 488 31.24 23.06 6.04
C ASP A 488 30.88 23.12 7.54
N ALA A 489 29.59 23.08 7.91
CA ALA A 489 29.19 22.75 9.27
C ALA A 489 29.72 21.33 9.59
N PRO A 490 30.09 21.00 10.84
CA PRO A 490 30.91 19.82 11.11
C PRO A 490 30.13 18.54 10.80
N LEU A 491 30.27 18.06 9.56
CA LEU A 491 29.72 16.82 9.01
C LEU A 491 30.09 15.61 9.87
N SER A 492 31.16 15.70 10.65
CA SER A 492 31.57 14.66 11.60
C SER A 492 30.56 14.40 12.72
N ALA A 493 29.85 15.43 13.22
CA ALA A 493 28.81 15.24 14.24
C ALA A 493 27.55 14.57 13.66
N PHE A 494 27.31 14.75 12.36
CA PHE A 494 26.22 14.09 11.64
C PHE A 494 26.60 12.70 11.12
N GLN A 495 27.88 12.42 10.87
CA GLN A 495 28.38 11.07 10.54
C GLN A 495 28.22 10.08 11.70
N GLU A 496 28.45 10.52 12.95
CA GLU A 496 28.18 9.69 14.14
C GLU A 496 26.68 9.41 14.29
N LEU A 497 25.80 10.38 13.98
CA LEU A 497 24.33 10.16 13.95
C LEU A 497 23.90 9.26 12.77
N GLN A 498 24.55 9.33 11.62
CA GLN A 498 24.22 8.56 10.42
C GLN A 498 24.47 7.05 10.58
N GLN A 499 25.43 6.65 11.42
CA GLN A 499 25.68 5.22 11.71
C GLN A 499 24.67 4.62 12.71
N GLU A 500 23.87 5.44 13.40
CA GLU A 500 22.94 5.00 14.44
C GLU A 500 21.46 5.04 14.02
N PHE A 501 21.10 5.68 12.90
CA PHE A 501 19.68 5.90 12.54
C PHE A 501 19.36 5.68 11.04
N SER A 502 18.55 4.66 10.74
CA SER A 502 17.67 4.61 9.57
C SER A 502 16.26 5.00 9.99
N ILE A 503 15.53 5.75 9.15
CA ILE A 503 14.13 6.10 9.41
C ILE A 503 13.26 5.14 8.61
N GLY A 504 12.66 4.14 9.29
CA GLY A 504 11.68 3.18 8.77
C GLY A 504 12.18 2.22 7.67
N ALA A 505 13.08 2.66 6.80
CA ALA A 505 13.72 1.86 5.76
C ALA A 505 14.66 0.83 6.39
N GLU A 506 14.55 -0.43 5.96
CA GLU A 506 15.34 -1.58 6.45
C GLU A 506 16.68 -1.75 5.72
N ASP A 507 16.91 -0.98 4.67
CA ASP A 507 18.08 -1.04 3.83
C ASP A 507 18.43 0.34 3.23
N ASN A 508 19.59 0.43 2.57
CA ASN A 508 19.94 1.55 1.72
C ASN A 508 19.87 1.14 0.25
N VAL A 509 18.95 1.72 -0.51
CA VAL A 509 18.74 1.38 -1.93
C VAL A 509 19.96 1.64 -2.79
N LEU A 510 20.91 2.47 -2.34
CA LEU A 510 22.18 2.70 -3.03
C LEU A 510 23.00 1.41 -3.22
N ASP A 511 22.87 0.44 -2.31
CA ASP A 511 23.56 -0.84 -2.38
C ASP A 511 23.00 -1.74 -3.49
N TYR A 512 21.72 -1.54 -3.86
CA TYR A 512 20.99 -2.37 -4.82
C TYR A 512 20.90 -1.76 -6.22
N LEU A 513 21.40 -0.53 -6.46
CA LEU A 513 21.25 0.15 -7.76
C LEU A 513 21.88 -0.61 -8.93
N GLY A 514 22.87 -1.48 -8.66
CA GLY A 514 23.43 -2.38 -9.67
C GLY A 514 22.39 -3.31 -10.29
N ASN A 515 21.35 -3.68 -9.54
CA ASN A 515 20.26 -4.56 -10.00
C ASN A 515 19.36 -3.89 -11.03
N LEU A 516 19.39 -2.56 -11.11
CA LEU A 516 18.63 -1.76 -12.07
C LEU A 516 19.30 -1.69 -13.45
N GLU A 517 20.28 -2.55 -13.77
CA GLU A 517 21.05 -2.52 -15.03
C GLU A 517 20.15 -2.39 -16.26
N HIS A 518 19.02 -3.11 -16.27
CA HIS A 518 18.09 -3.16 -17.41
C HIS A 518 16.78 -2.39 -17.18
N ILE A 519 16.66 -1.63 -16.09
CA ILE A 519 15.46 -0.86 -15.76
C ILE A 519 15.77 0.64 -15.91
N PRO A 520 15.20 1.32 -16.93
CA PRO A 520 15.28 2.77 -17.04
C PRO A 520 14.57 3.46 -15.87
N VAL A 521 15.23 4.41 -15.20
CA VAL A 521 14.63 5.16 -14.09
C VAL A 521 14.72 6.66 -14.31
N ALA A 522 13.56 7.34 -14.22
CA ALA A 522 13.51 8.79 -14.11
C ALA A 522 13.52 9.20 -12.65
N ASN A 523 14.50 10.03 -12.27
CA ASN A 523 14.67 10.55 -10.91
C ASN A 523 14.47 12.07 -10.93
N ALA A 524 13.63 12.60 -10.04
CA ALA A 524 13.46 14.02 -9.84
C ALA A 524 13.67 14.36 -8.36
N TYR A 525 14.63 15.24 -8.08
CA TYR A 525 14.99 15.66 -6.73
C TYR A 525 15.01 17.17 -6.58
N SER A 526 14.76 17.60 -5.34
CA SER A 526 14.67 18.98 -4.90
C SER A 526 15.96 19.39 -4.20
N ALA A 527 16.56 20.52 -4.58
CA ALA A 527 17.79 20.97 -3.94
C ALA A 527 17.54 21.72 -2.61
N ALA A 528 16.36 22.31 -2.45
CA ALA A 528 15.91 22.94 -1.21
C ALA A 528 15.02 22.01 -0.37
N ASP A 529 15.12 20.69 -0.59
CA ASP A 529 14.37 19.69 0.16
C ASP A 529 14.81 19.65 1.63
N GLU A 530 13.84 19.93 2.49
CA GLU A 530 13.99 20.02 3.94
C GLU A 530 13.85 18.67 4.66
N ILE A 531 13.42 17.61 3.95
CA ILE A 531 13.16 16.27 4.49
C ILE A 531 14.14 15.25 3.92
N VAL A 532 14.17 15.09 2.60
CA VAL A 532 15.09 14.22 1.88
C VAL A 532 16.25 15.07 1.38
N HIS A 533 17.23 15.26 2.26
CA HIS A 533 18.31 16.19 2.06
C HIS A 533 19.04 15.97 0.73
N VAL A 534 19.43 17.06 0.06
CA VAL A 534 20.05 17.05 -1.28
C VAL A 534 21.28 16.12 -1.39
N THR A 535 22.01 15.88 -0.30
CA THR A 535 23.15 14.94 -0.31
C THR A 535 22.74 13.52 -0.67
N THR A 536 21.54 13.08 -0.30
CA THR A 536 21.00 11.77 -0.69
C THR A 536 20.76 11.69 -2.20
N ALA A 537 20.25 12.78 -2.78
CA ALA A 537 20.03 12.95 -4.21
C ALA A 537 21.36 12.90 -4.98
N LEU A 538 22.39 13.58 -4.48
CA LEU A 538 23.72 13.60 -5.09
C LEU A 538 24.39 12.22 -5.01
N ALA A 539 24.31 11.53 -3.87
CA ALA A 539 24.84 10.17 -3.73
C ALA A 539 24.17 9.20 -4.73
N LEU A 540 22.85 9.29 -4.88
CA LEU A 540 22.11 8.52 -5.89
C LEU A 540 22.57 8.85 -7.31
N GLN A 541 22.74 10.14 -7.62
CA GLN A 541 23.24 10.58 -8.92
C GLN A 541 24.65 10.04 -9.21
N GLU A 542 25.57 10.05 -8.24
CA GLU A 542 26.92 9.49 -8.39
C GLU A 542 26.88 8.01 -8.74
N LYS A 543 26.04 7.23 -8.05
CA LYS A 543 25.87 5.80 -8.33
C LYS A 543 25.31 5.56 -9.73
N TYR A 544 24.34 6.34 -10.19
CA TYR A 544 23.84 6.23 -11.57
C TYR A 544 24.91 6.58 -12.61
N VAL A 545 25.67 7.65 -12.40
CA VAL A 545 26.78 8.06 -13.28
C VAL A 545 27.86 6.98 -13.35
N ALA A 546 28.18 6.34 -12.23
CA ALA A 546 29.16 5.26 -12.14
C ALA A 546 28.66 3.90 -12.66
N GLY A 547 27.35 3.66 -12.59
CA GLY A 547 26.71 2.38 -12.95
C GLY A 547 26.57 2.17 -14.46
N ASN A 548 25.67 1.27 -14.87
CA ASN A 548 25.41 0.94 -16.29
C ASN A 548 23.97 1.18 -16.76
N SER A 549 23.01 1.44 -15.87
CA SER A 549 21.57 1.60 -16.17
C SER A 549 21.23 2.80 -17.04
N ASP A 550 20.19 2.70 -17.87
CA ASP A 550 19.53 3.88 -18.46
C ASP A 550 18.90 4.72 -17.34
N TYR A 551 19.12 6.03 -17.36
CA TYR A 551 18.49 6.91 -16.37
C TYR A 551 18.38 8.33 -16.89
N VAL A 552 17.44 9.08 -16.32
CA VAL A 552 17.48 10.54 -16.29
C VAL A 552 17.38 11.01 -14.85
N PHE A 553 18.22 11.97 -14.49
CA PHE A 553 18.23 12.58 -13.16
C PHE A 553 18.02 14.08 -13.30
N TYR A 554 16.91 14.59 -12.77
CA TYR A 554 16.58 16.01 -12.71
C TYR A 554 16.83 16.53 -11.29
N LEU A 555 17.67 17.56 -11.16
CA LEU A 555 17.81 18.34 -9.94
C LEU A 555 17.12 19.69 -10.11
N HIS A 556 16.07 19.93 -9.33
CA HIS A 556 15.31 21.17 -9.33
C HIS A 556 15.78 22.08 -8.19
N LEU A 557 16.49 23.14 -8.55
CA LEU A 557 17.17 24.00 -7.56
C LEU A 557 16.23 24.72 -6.59
N PRO A 558 15.10 25.33 -7.02
CA PRO A 558 14.22 26.04 -6.11
C PRO A 558 13.13 25.15 -5.48
N ALA A 559 13.11 23.86 -5.81
CA ALA A 559 12.08 22.95 -5.33
C ALA A 559 12.40 22.49 -3.90
N GLU A 560 11.33 22.34 -3.12
CA GLU A 560 11.25 21.79 -1.76
C GLU A 560 10.61 20.39 -1.83
N HIS A 561 10.41 19.74 -0.67
CA HIS A 561 9.97 18.34 -0.64
C HIS A 561 8.63 18.10 -1.34
N LEU A 562 7.64 18.97 -1.14
CA LEU A 562 6.27 18.79 -1.67
C LEU A 562 6.01 19.50 -3.00
N THR A 563 7.01 20.16 -3.59
CA THR A 563 6.79 21.04 -4.74
C THR A 563 6.14 20.36 -5.93
N TYR A 564 6.49 19.11 -6.27
CA TYR A 564 5.92 18.45 -7.46
C TYR A 564 4.45 18.09 -7.29
N ILE A 565 4.05 17.62 -6.10
CA ILE A 565 2.64 17.33 -5.77
C ILE A 565 1.80 18.61 -5.83
N LEU A 566 2.34 19.75 -5.36
CA LEU A 566 1.65 21.04 -5.40
C LEU A 566 1.49 21.61 -6.81
N LEU A 567 2.40 21.26 -7.73
CA LEU A 567 2.34 21.73 -9.10
C LEU A 567 1.39 20.89 -9.97
N ASP A 568 1.21 19.60 -9.64
CA ASP A 568 0.48 18.63 -10.47
C ASP A 568 0.99 18.64 -11.94
N GLU A 569 2.30 18.63 -12.13
CA GLU A 569 2.95 18.75 -13.46
C GLU A 569 3.86 17.54 -13.74
N TRP A 570 3.25 16.46 -14.21
CA TRP A 570 3.88 15.14 -14.29
C TRP A 570 4.38 14.73 -15.67
N GLN A 571 3.98 15.46 -16.71
CA GLN A 571 4.16 15.08 -18.11
C GLN A 571 5.62 14.76 -18.48
N LYS A 572 6.59 15.50 -17.91
CA LYS A 572 8.02 15.28 -18.18
C LYS A 572 8.47 13.86 -17.82
N MET A 573 8.05 13.36 -16.66
CA MET A 573 8.42 12.02 -16.17
C MET A 573 7.57 10.94 -16.85
N ALA A 574 6.28 11.22 -17.07
CA ALA A 574 5.40 10.34 -17.83
C ALA A 574 5.95 10.03 -19.23
N ASN A 575 6.38 11.07 -19.96
CA ASN A 575 6.99 10.93 -21.29
C ASN A 575 8.24 10.05 -21.30
N TYR A 576 9.10 10.14 -20.28
CA TYR A 576 10.31 9.30 -20.22
C TYR A 576 9.97 7.82 -20.00
N SER A 577 8.91 7.56 -19.23
CA SER A 577 8.42 6.22 -18.88
C SER A 577 7.48 5.59 -19.92
N ALA A 578 7.09 6.35 -20.94
CA ALA A 578 6.15 5.91 -21.96
C ALA A 578 6.76 4.81 -22.86
N ASN A 579 5.94 3.83 -23.26
CA ASN A 579 6.30 2.75 -24.18
C ASN A 579 7.50 1.88 -23.75
N ARG A 580 7.81 1.86 -22.45
CA ARG A 580 8.88 1.01 -21.90
C ARG A 580 8.39 -0.43 -21.81
N VAL A 581 9.31 -1.37 -22.00
CA VAL A 581 9.04 -2.81 -21.95
C VAL A 581 10.15 -3.47 -21.14
N ALA A 582 9.77 -4.31 -20.18
CA ALA A 582 10.66 -5.08 -19.33
C ALA A 582 11.55 -5.99 -20.19
N VAL A 583 12.84 -6.04 -19.84
CA VAL A 583 13.82 -6.89 -20.51
C VAL A 583 13.65 -8.31 -19.99
N SER A 584 13.25 -9.24 -20.85
CA SER A 584 12.99 -10.64 -20.45
C SER A 584 14.23 -11.53 -20.52
N ARG A 585 15.12 -11.30 -21.49
CA ARG A 585 16.29 -12.14 -21.76
C ARG A 585 17.56 -11.31 -21.91
N PRO A 586 18.02 -10.64 -20.84
CA PRO A 586 19.23 -9.85 -20.93
C PRO A 586 20.45 -10.75 -21.14
N SER A 587 21.44 -10.27 -21.89
CA SER A 587 22.72 -10.99 -22.01
C SER A 587 23.55 -10.96 -20.73
N THR A 588 23.24 -10.05 -19.81
CA THR A 588 23.96 -9.86 -18.53
C THR A 588 22.99 -9.90 -17.35
N VAL A 589 23.43 -10.48 -16.24
CA VAL A 589 22.75 -10.41 -14.95
C VAL A 589 23.77 -9.94 -13.92
N SER A 590 23.62 -8.69 -13.47
CA SER A 590 24.27 -8.16 -12.28
C SER A 590 23.24 -8.11 -11.15
N TYR A 591 23.46 -8.89 -10.09
CA TYR A 591 22.51 -8.97 -8.99
C TYR A 591 23.21 -9.03 -7.63
N TYR A 592 22.90 -8.04 -6.79
CA TYR A 592 23.19 -8.00 -5.37
C TYR A 592 21.99 -8.59 -4.63
N TYR A 593 22.22 -9.67 -3.88
CA TYR A 593 21.20 -10.38 -3.12
C TYR A 593 21.56 -10.42 -1.63
N ASP A 594 20.68 -9.84 -0.80
CA ASP A 594 20.78 -9.81 0.65
C ASP A 594 19.65 -10.66 1.28
N PRO A 595 19.96 -11.84 1.86
CA PRO A 595 18.95 -12.69 2.47
C PRO A 595 18.31 -12.05 3.73
N ALA A 596 18.90 -10.99 4.30
CA ALA A 596 18.27 -10.24 5.39
C ALA A 596 16.98 -9.52 4.94
N GLN A 597 16.80 -9.26 3.65
CA GLN A 597 15.61 -8.61 3.10
C GLN A 597 14.44 -9.58 2.86
N ALA A 598 14.63 -10.88 3.09
CA ALA A 598 13.55 -11.86 2.99
C ALA A 598 12.55 -11.73 4.16
N TYR A 599 11.29 -12.06 3.84
CA TYR A 599 10.20 -12.22 4.81
C TYR A 599 9.42 -13.50 4.46
N PRO A 600 9.95 -14.69 4.78
CA PRO A 600 9.30 -15.96 4.44
C PRO A 600 7.89 -16.11 5.03
N GLU A 601 7.62 -15.47 6.18
CA GLU A 601 6.28 -15.38 6.78
C GLU A 601 5.24 -14.69 5.89
N TYR A 602 5.68 -13.91 4.90
CA TYR A 602 4.87 -13.22 3.89
C TYR A 602 5.16 -13.72 2.48
N ALA A 603 5.82 -14.88 2.34
CA ALA A 603 6.25 -15.47 1.07
C ALA A 603 7.15 -14.55 0.21
N ILE A 604 8.13 -13.90 0.84
CA ILE A 604 9.11 -13.01 0.19
C ILE A 604 10.53 -13.56 0.39
N ASP A 605 11.29 -13.76 -0.70
CA ASP A 605 12.66 -14.33 -0.66
C ASP A 605 13.67 -13.71 -1.64
N HIS A 606 13.27 -12.81 -2.55
CA HIS A 606 14.13 -12.08 -3.52
C HIS A 606 15.25 -12.90 -4.22
N ASN A 607 15.10 -14.22 -4.34
CA ASN A 607 16.19 -15.12 -4.74
C ASN A 607 16.24 -15.35 -6.26
N ARG A 608 15.80 -14.35 -7.04
CA ARG A 608 15.64 -14.43 -8.50
C ARG A 608 15.95 -13.09 -9.17
N ALA A 609 16.68 -13.18 -10.29
CA ALA A 609 16.88 -12.09 -11.24
C ALA A 609 16.96 -12.65 -12.66
N TYR A 610 15.99 -12.29 -13.51
CA TYR A 610 15.91 -12.73 -14.91
C TYR A 610 15.99 -14.28 -15.05
N TRP A 611 17.03 -14.78 -15.73
CA TRP A 611 17.30 -16.21 -15.93
C TRP A 611 18.13 -16.85 -14.81
N VAL A 612 18.36 -16.15 -13.68
CA VAL A 612 18.95 -16.72 -12.46
C VAL A 612 17.87 -16.82 -11.38
N SER A 613 17.79 -17.97 -10.70
CA SER A 613 16.80 -18.23 -9.64
C SER A 613 17.33 -19.21 -8.59
N ASN A 614 16.57 -19.45 -7.52
CA ASN A 614 16.93 -20.35 -6.42
C ASN A 614 18.33 -20.02 -5.85
N ILE A 615 18.62 -18.72 -5.74
CA ILE A 615 19.88 -18.21 -5.21
C ILE A 615 19.93 -18.53 -3.71
N LEU A 616 20.98 -19.24 -3.29
CA LEU A 616 21.25 -19.55 -1.90
C LEU A 616 22.68 -19.14 -1.58
N ASN A 617 22.86 -18.37 -0.51
CA ASN A 617 24.18 -17.92 -0.07
C ASN A 617 24.86 -18.98 0.80
N ARG A 618 26.21 -18.94 0.85
CA ARG A 618 26.99 -19.80 1.78
C ARG A 618 26.95 -19.29 3.21
N SER A 619 26.70 -18.00 3.39
CA SER A 619 26.56 -17.33 4.68
C SER A 619 25.30 -16.45 4.69
N THR A 620 25.02 -15.81 5.82
CA THR A 620 23.96 -14.81 5.94
C THR A 620 24.33 -13.44 5.38
N GLU A 621 25.59 -13.26 4.96
CA GLU A 621 26.02 -12.00 4.35
C GLU A 621 25.41 -11.87 2.94
N PRO A 622 25.33 -10.64 2.41
CA PRO A 622 24.97 -10.41 1.03
C PRO A 622 25.88 -11.13 0.03
N SER A 623 25.40 -11.27 -1.20
CA SER A 623 26.09 -11.91 -2.31
C SER A 623 26.07 -11.04 -3.55
N GLN A 624 27.06 -11.23 -4.42
CA GLN A 624 27.15 -10.55 -5.71
C GLN A 624 27.24 -11.58 -6.83
N ILE A 625 26.33 -11.44 -7.79
CA ILE A 625 26.29 -12.22 -9.03
C ILE A 625 26.60 -11.27 -10.17
N SER A 626 27.52 -11.66 -11.05
CA SER A 626 27.78 -10.97 -12.31
C SER A 626 27.98 -12.02 -13.38
N LEU A 627 26.98 -12.25 -14.22
CA LEU A 627 27.01 -13.28 -15.24
C LEU A 627 26.69 -12.71 -16.61
N GLN A 628 27.28 -13.29 -17.64
CA GLN A 628 27.01 -13.00 -19.04
C GLN A 628 26.74 -14.29 -19.80
N SER A 629 25.60 -14.34 -20.49
CA SER A 629 25.28 -15.36 -21.48
C SER A 629 25.31 -14.74 -22.87
N ASP A 630 26.07 -15.32 -23.78
CA ASP A 630 26.00 -14.98 -25.20
C ASP A 630 24.92 -15.80 -25.94
N GLY A 631 24.19 -16.70 -25.26
CA GLY A 631 23.29 -17.67 -25.88
C GLY A 631 22.19 -17.03 -26.72
N CYS A 632 21.56 -15.97 -26.21
CA CYS A 632 20.51 -15.24 -26.94
C CYS A 632 21.07 -14.20 -27.92
N GLY A 633 22.40 -14.12 -28.06
CA GLY A 633 23.11 -13.02 -28.70
C GLY A 633 23.34 -11.86 -27.73
N THR A 634 24.38 -11.08 -28.00
CA THR A 634 24.79 -9.96 -27.13
C THR A 634 24.49 -8.63 -27.83
N PRO A 635 23.59 -7.79 -27.29
CA PRO A 635 23.29 -6.50 -27.89
C PRO A 635 24.51 -5.59 -27.80
N GLN A 636 24.83 -4.92 -28.91
CA GLN A 636 25.86 -3.88 -28.91
C GLN A 636 25.22 -2.57 -28.49
N MET A 637 25.33 -2.26 -27.21
CA MET A 637 24.76 -1.05 -26.62
C MET A 637 25.59 0.18 -26.99
N ASP A 638 24.99 1.16 -27.65
CA ASP A 638 25.47 2.54 -27.68
C ASP A 638 25.03 3.25 -26.40
N ARG A 639 25.94 4.03 -25.83
CA ARG A 639 25.75 4.72 -24.55
C ARG A 639 25.93 6.19 -24.76
N GLN A 640 24.85 6.94 -24.66
CA GLN A 640 24.88 8.39 -24.83
C GLN A 640 24.67 9.08 -23.50
N PHE A 641 25.66 9.88 -23.11
CA PHE A 641 25.59 10.74 -21.94
C PHE A 641 25.27 12.17 -22.37
N THR A 642 24.22 12.73 -21.79
CA THR A 642 23.79 14.11 -22.06
C THR A 642 23.53 14.84 -20.74
N SER A 643 23.74 16.15 -20.77
CA SER A 643 23.29 17.06 -19.72
C SER A 643 22.25 18.01 -20.30
N GLY A 644 21.33 18.44 -19.43
CA GLY A 644 20.23 19.31 -19.81
C GLY A 644 19.97 20.38 -18.77
N ALA A 645 19.23 21.40 -19.18
CA ALA A 645 18.63 22.36 -18.27
C ALA A 645 17.31 22.85 -18.86
N GLY A 646 16.38 23.23 -18.00
CA GLY A 646 15.08 23.75 -18.38
C GLY A 646 14.45 24.58 -17.28
N THR A 647 13.39 25.31 -17.61
CA THR A 647 12.70 26.20 -16.68
C THR A 647 11.29 25.73 -16.30
N TYR A 648 10.73 24.76 -17.03
CA TYR A 648 9.38 24.25 -16.85
C TYR A 648 9.35 22.85 -16.20
N PRO A 649 8.39 22.56 -15.30
CA PRO A 649 7.45 23.51 -14.67
C PRO A 649 8.15 24.45 -13.66
N ILE A 650 9.32 24.03 -13.18
CA ILE A 650 10.22 24.75 -12.30
C ILE A 650 11.66 24.51 -12.75
N PRO A 651 12.60 25.48 -12.58
CA PRO A 651 13.98 25.34 -13.03
C PRO A 651 14.67 24.05 -12.61
N TRP A 652 15.34 23.41 -13.56
CA TRP A 652 16.08 22.16 -13.36
C TRP A 652 17.34 22.09 -14.20
N VAL A 653 18.28 21.28 -13.72
CA VAL A 653 19.41 20.73 -14.47
C VAL A 653 19.27 19.21 -14.50
N SER A 654 19.84 18.55 -15.50
CA SER A 654 19.79 17.10 -15.60
C SER A 654 21.09 16.47 -16.06
N THR A 655 21.27 15.22 -15.64
CA THR A 655 22.19 14.27 -16.27
C THR A 655 21.39 13.07 -16.75
N GLN A 656 21.74 12.53 -17.90
CA GLN A 656 21.03 11.43 -18.52
C GLN A 656 22.03 10.47 -19.17
N ARG A 657 21.76 9.17 -19.04
CA ARG A 657 22.33 8.14 -19.90
C ARG A 657 21.21 7.43 -20.62
N THR A 658 21.24 7.45 -21.94
CA THR A 658 20.35 6.66 -22.78
C THR A 658 21.09 5.45 -23.33
N LEU A 659 20.45 4.29 -23.29
CA LEU A 659 20.97 3.06 -23.86
C LEU A 659 20.17 2.69 -25.12
N SER A 660 20.85 2.53 -26.25
CA SER A 660 20.23 2.04 -27.50
C SER A 660 21.05 0.91 -28.09
N SER A 661 20.43 0.03 -28.86
CA SER A 661 21.11 -1.08 -29.53
C SER A 661 20.66 -1.17 -30.97
N ASP A 662 21.61 -1.04 -31.90
CA ASP A 662 21.36 -1.12 -33.35
C ASP A 662 21.79 -2.47 -33.95
N SER A 663 22.44 -3.32 -33.16
CA SER A 663 22.90 -4.63 -33.63
C SER A 663 23.00 -5.65 -32.50
N LEU A 664 22.78 -6.91 -32.85
CA LEU A 664 22.86 -8.06 -31.95
C LEU A 664 23.99 -8.96 -32.45
N LEU A 665 25.02 -9.18 -31.64
CA LEU A 665 26.05 -10.17 -31.96
C LEU A 665 25.41 -11.57 -31.98
N PRO A 666 25.82 -12.45 -32.91
CA PRO A 666 25.25 -13.79 -33.01
C PRO A 666 25.33 -14.56 -31.70
N GLY A 667 24.30 -15.35 -31.43
CA GLY A 667 24.23 -16.22 -30.26
C GLY A 667 25.38 -17.24 -30.22
N GLY A 668 25.93 -17.45 -29.04
CA GLY A 668 26.96 -18.44 -28.77
C GLY A 668 26.46 -19.53 -27.82
N ASN A 669 27.38 -20.06 -27.04
CA ASN A 669 27.10 -21.09 -26.04
C ASN A 669 27.96 -20.91 -24.79
N THR A 670 28.30 -19.67 -24.46
CA THR A 670 29.23 -19.29 -23.41
C THR A 670 28.50 -18.68 -22.24
N LEU A 671 28.82 -19.14 -21.04
CA LEU A 671 28.42 -18.54 -19.77
C LEU A 671 29.68 -18.08 -19.03
N THR A 672 29.85 -16.78 -18.84
CA THR A 672 31.02 -16.20 -18.17
C THR A 672 30.63 -15.30 -17.01
N GLY A 673 31.55 -15.02 -16.10
CA GLY A 673 31.31 -14.08 -15.00
C GLY A 673 31.93 -14.45 -13.67
N SER A 674 31.38 -13.90 -12.59
CA SER A 674 31.83 -14.12 -11.22
C SER A 674 30.68 -14.33 -10.25
N LEU A 675 30.92 -15.15 -9.24
CA LEU A 675 30.00 -15.43 -8.14
C LEU A 675 30.70 -15.18 -6.80
N GLU A 676 30.11 -14.32 -5.98
CA GLU A 676 30.54 -14.02 -4.62
C GLU A 676 29.50 -14.52 -3.61
N ASN A 677 29.94 -15.24 -2.57
CA ASN A 677 29.09 -15.78 -1.51
C ASN A 677 27.95 -16.75 -1.94
N ILE A 678 27.98 -17.30 -3.15
CA ILE A 678 26.93 -18.22 -3.65
C ILE A 678 27.18 -19.68 -3.24
N HIS A 679 26.20 -20.34 -2.64
CA HIS A 679 26.23 -21.79 -2.38
C HIS A 679 25.61 -22.56 -3.55
N HIS A 680 24.45 -22.10 -4.00
CA HIS A 680 23.67 -22.74 -5.05
C HIS A 680 22.88 -21.69 -5.84
N MET A 681 22.73 -21.89 -7.14
CA MET A 681 21.79 -21.13 -7.98
C MET A 681 21.38 -21.94 -9.20
N THR A 682 20.24 -21.59 -9.79
CA THR A 682 19.69 -22.18 -11.00
C THR A 682 19.77 -21.20 -12.18
N ILE A 683 20.30 -21.66 -13.31
CA ILE A 683 20.28 -20.98 -14.61
C ILE A 683 19.11 -21.50 -15.44
N ASP A 684 18.21 -20.63 -15.86
CA ASP A 684 17.19 -20.99 -16.82
C ASP A 684 17.76 -21.07 -18.23
N VAL A 685 17.77 -22.27 -18.83
CA VAL A 685 18.38 -22.52 -20.14
C VAL A 685 17.54 -22.00 -21.31
N THR A 686 16.25 -21.78 -21.09
CA THR A 686 15.34 -21.23 -22.10
C THR A 686 15.55 -19.73 -22.22
N ASP A 687 15.61 -19.03 -21.10
CA ASP A 687 15.73 -17.57 -21.06
C ASP A 687 17.18 -17.07 -21.17
N SER A 688 18.17 -17.91 -20.84
CA SER A 688 19.57 -17.67 -21.21
C SER A 688 19.92 -18.15 -22.62
N CYS A 689 19.01 -18.87 -23.29
CA CYS A 689 19.18 -19.55 -24.59
C CYS A 689 20.33 -20.59 -24.64
N LEU A 690 20.70 -21.18 -23.50
CA LEU A 690 21.81 -22.15 -23.36
C LEU A 690 21.36 -23.62 -23.45
N SER A 691 20.47 -23.97 -24.38
CA SER A 691 19.93 -25.33 -24.54
C SER A 691 20.93 -26.39 -25.06
N GLY A 692 22.05 -25.95 -25.65
CA GLY A 692 23.09 -26.83 -26.17
C GLY A 692 24.20 -27.11 -25.16
N ALA A 693 25.36 -27.57 -25.67
CA ALA A 693 26.55 -27.70 -24.85
C ALA A 693 27.06 -26.31 -24.44
N ILE A 694 27.48 -26.13 -23.19
CA ILE A 694 27.87 -24.82 -22.62
C ILE A 694 29.39 -24.78 -22.39
N ASN A 695 30.02 -23.70 -22.85
CA ASN A 695 31.37 -23.29 -22.50
C ASN A 695 31.29 -22.38 -21.26
N LEU A 696 31.70 -22.88 -20.10
CA LEU A 696 31.60 -22.16 -18.83
C LEU A 696 32.97 -21.58 -18.45
N ASP A 697 33.02 -20.29 -18.10
CA ASP A 697 34.20 -19.59 -17.56
C ASP A 697 33.78 -18.68 -16.39
N ILE A 698 33.68 -19.26 -15.19
CA ILE A 698 33.18 -18.60 -13.98
C ILE A 698 34.27 -18.53 -12.92
N ASP A 699 34.51 -17.34 -12.40
CA ASP A 699 35.32 -17.14 -11.19
C ASP A 699 34.42 -17.20 -9.95
N SER A 700 34.70 -18.09 -9.01
CA SER A 700 33.94 -18.16 -7.76
C SER A 700 34.86 -17.94 -6.56
N ASP A 701 34.43 -17.12 -5.62
CA ASP A 701 35.17 -16.89 -4.37
C ASP A 701 35.12 -18.10 -3.40
N GLY A 702 34.29 -19.11 -3.69
CA GLY A 702 34.13 -20.33 -2.89
C GLY A 702 33.52 -21.50 -3.67
N SER A 703 33.18 -22.59 -2.97
CA SER A 703 32.49 -23.73 -3.58
C SER A 703 31.04 -23.38 -3.88
N SER A 704 30.59 -23.59 -5.11
CA SER A 704 29.23 -23.22 -5.55
C SER A 704 28.65 -24.29 -6.48
N THR A 705 27.37 -24.59 -6.40
CA THR A 705 26.69 -25.50 -7.32
C THR A 705 25.81 -24.71 -8.30
N LEU A 706 26.05 -24.89 -9.60
CA LEU A 706 25.22 -24.35 -10.67
C LEU A 706 24.30 -25.43 -11.22
N ALA A 707 23.01 -25.31 -10.91
CA ALA A 707 21.96 -26.09 -11.54
C ALA A 707 21.46 -25.40 -12.81
N PHE A 708 20.94 -26.18 -13.76
CA PHE A 708 20.29 -25.69 -14.97
C PHE A 708 18.85 -26.19 -15.01
N SER A 709 17.92 -25.40 -15.56
CA SER A 709 16.48 -25.76 -15.57
C SER A 709 16.14 -27.00 -16.40
N ASP A 710 17.08 -27.53 -17.19
CA ASP A 710 16.97 -28.81 -17.90
C ASP A 710 17.54 -30.02 -17.14
N GLY A 711 18.03 -29.83 -15.91
CA GLY A 711 18.52 -30.88 -15.02
C GLY A 711 20.03 -31.09 -15.03
N ARG A 712 20.80 -30.30 -15.81
CA ARG A 712 22.27 -30.31 -15.69
C ARG A 712 22.70 -29.68 -14.37
N GLU A 713 23.86 -30.12 -13.87
CA GLU A 713 24.45 -29.61 -12.63
C GLU A 713 25.97 -29.59 -12.74
N VAL A 714 26.59 -28.54 -12.20
CA VAL A 714 28.04 -28.36 -12.19
C VAL A 714 28.49 -27.80 -10.85
N ASP A 715 29.44 -28.47 -10.21
CA ASP A 715 30.13 -27.95 -9.04
C ASP A 715 31.33 -27.09 -9.44
N LEU A 716 31.37 -25.87 -8.91
CA LEU A 716 32.46 -24.92 -9.03
C LEU A 716 33.36 -25.00 -7.80
N VAL A 717 34.67 -24.89 -8.00
CA VAL A 717 35.64 -24.71 -6.93
C VAL A 717 36.03 -23.23 -6.80
N GLN A 718 36.65 -22.88 -5.68
CA GLN A 718 37.21 -21.53 -5.50
C GLN A 718 38.25 -21.21 -6.60
N GLY A 719 38.13 -20.02 -7.18
CA GLY A 719 38.91 -19.52 -8.31
C GLY A 719 38.20 -19.72 -9.65
N ARG A 720 38.99 -19.70 -10.73
CA ARG A 720 38.48 -19.76 -12.09
C ARG A 720 38.14 -21.19 -12.52
N ASN A 721 36.90 -21.41 -12.95
CA ASN A 721 36.36 -22.67 -13.43
C ASN A 721 36.13 -22.59 -14.94
N GLN A 722 36.89 -23.37 -15.72
CA GLN A 722 36.73 -23.48 -17.17
C GLN A 722 36.25 -24.88 -17.54
N LEU A 723 34.96 -25.02 -17.82
CA LEU A 723 34.28 -26.31 -17.94
C LEU A 723 33.46 -26.39 -19.23
N PHE A 724 33.26 -27.63 -19.71
CA PHE A 724 32.38 -27.92 -20.84
C PHE A 724 31.21 -28.77 -20.36
N VAL A 725 30.00 -28.24 -20.43
CA VAL A 725 28.78 -28.89 -19.93
C VAL A 725 27.99 -29.44 -21.10
N ASN A 726 27.91 -30.76 -21.23
CA ASN A 726 27.13 -31.39 -22.30
C ASN A 726 25.63 -31.31 -22.02
N PRO A 727 24.77 -31.26 -23.07
CA PRO A 727 23.33 -31.47 -22.89
C PRO A 727 23.08 -32.88 -22.35
N LEU A 728 21.99 -33.05 -21.58
CA LEU A 728 21.54 -34.35 -21.06
C LEU A 728 21.01 -35.29 -22.15
#